data_AF-C3XXA5-F1
#
_entry.id   AF-C3XXA5-F1
#
_cell.length_a   1.000
_cell.length_b   1.000
_cell.length_c   1.000
_cell.angle_alpha   90.00
_cell.angle_beta   90.00
_cell.angle_gamma   90.00
#
_symmetry.space_group_name_H-M   'P 1'
#
loop_
_entity.id
_entity.type
_entity.pdbx_description
1 polymer ?
#
loop_
_entity_poly.entity_id
_entity_poly.type
_entity_poly.pdbx_seq_one_letter_code
_entity_poly.pdbx_strand_id
1 'polypeptide(L)'
;MQPVVQESPHPYGDDTSISGHVRIAGREWSDWSSELRIAGDELKWKFTSDGSVNGWGWRFTVFPIMPAAAPKDLLSDRSVLSRPSIDLVTCLLDFRLDANCVRSIVPRLAAALAACAQLSCLVASQRMWALQRLRKLLRSGMGPVLNVDALLGEGDEEQSRANTGTLASLVKGLPEMLLRQYEYEDPIVRGGKHLLHSSFFMELVALACELGLDCLPCCSETHKWAWFRRYCIASRVAQALERRDTFPQPFFDEVMKKVKEISGDGEVNDLSREHEDNQVFHQEHDEQLLQWLSRRPDDWTLSWGGSGQIWGWGHNHRGQLGGVEGAKVKLPTPCDALAALRPVQLIGGEQTLFAVYATGYGAGGRLGIGGTESVSSPTLLESIQHVHIKKVAVNSGGKHCLALSSEGEVFSWGEAEDGKLGHGNRNSCDRPRVIESLRGKEVVDIAAGGAHSACITSTGELFTWGKGRYGRLGHGDSEDQMKPKLVEALKGVRVIDVACGSGDAQTLCITDDDSVWSWGDGDYGKLGRGGSDGCKIPQKVEALIGQGVVKVECGSQFSVALTKSGCVYTWGKGDYHRLGHGSDDHVRRPRKVAALQGKNVISIATGSLHCVACTDQGEVFTWGDNDEGQLGDGSTSAIPRPRLVAALQGKKINRVACGSAHSLAWSTSKPVNAGKLPVQVPMEYNHLQNITMPVLRNRLVLLHHFSDLFCPSIPMFDLLRGKLADENGSKPLVGLDTLRGVLVSSGKEAAFRKVVQATMVRDRQHGPVIELNRIQVKRSRSKGGLAGPDGIKSVFGQMCSKMASFTPDSLLLPHRVWKVKFIGESVDDCGGGYSESIAEMCDELQNGSTPLMCLTPNGREESGANRDCFILNPHAKGPTHMNMFRFLGILMGIAIRTGSPLSLNLAEPVWKQLAGMPLTVTDLTEIDKDYVPGLMYIRDMEKDSEAFDNPPMPFSTSSASGDEVKLSPKYSTITPDNRQEYVRLALNYRLHEFEQQVAAVREGMARVIPVPLLSLFTGYELETMVCGSPDIPLYNLKSVATYKGIDANAPLVRWFWEVMEEFSNQERSLFLRFVWGRTRLPRTIADFRGRDFVLQVLDKYNPPDHFLPESYTCFFLLKMPRYSCKPVLREKLKYAIHFCKSIDTDDYARIALTGETVAEETSEESEDDDMDSIDSDSEPVESSEDE
;
A
#
# COMPACT_ATOMS: atom_id res chain seq x y z
N MET A 1 50.23 16.46 -29.45
CA MET A 1 51.05 15.83 -30.51
C MET A 1 50.15 15.57 -31.71
N GLN A 2 50.48 16.07 -32.90
CA GLN A 2 49.89 15.57 -34.16
C GLN A 2 50.86 14.55 -34.76
N PRO A 3 50.41 13.34 -35.16
CA PRO A 3 51.26 12.40 -35.86
C PRO A 3 51.28 12.73 -37.36
N VAL A 4 52.49 12.84 -37.92
CA VAL A 4 52.72 12.83 -39.37
C VAL A 4 52.95 11.38 -39.78
N VAL A 5 52.10 10.84 -40.66
CA VAL A 5 52.29 9.52 -41.27
C VAL A 5 52.81 9.73 -42.69
N GLN A 6 53.93 9.09 -43.01
CA GLN A 6 54.55 9.16 -44.33
C GLN A 6 54.24 7.84 -45.07
N GLU A 7 53.45 7.91 -46.14
CA GLU A 7 53.14 6.75 -46.98
C GLU A 7 54.24 6.55 -48.04
N SER A 8 54.66 5.30 -48.23
CA SER A 8 55.48 4.85 -49.37
C SER A 8 54.76 3.73 -50.11
N PRO A 9 54.65 3.74 -51.45
CA PRO A 9 53.92 2.71 -52.19
C PRO A 9 54.86 1.58 -52.65
N HIS A 10 54.46 0.33 -52.44
CA HIS A 10 54.91 -0.80 -53.25
C HIS A 10 53.76 -1.81 -53.47
N PRO A 11 53.62 -2.42 -54.65
CA PRO A 11 52.46 -3.23 -55.01
C PRO A 11 52.72 -4.75 -54.90
N TYR A 12 51.62 -5.51 -54.80
CA TYR A 12 51.43 -6.98 -54.89
C TYR A 12 51.33 -7.78 -53.58
N GLY A 13 50.13 -8.33 -53.34
CA GLY A 13 49.95 -9.70 -52.82
C GLY A 13 48.94 -9.89 -51.67
N ASP A 14 47.75 -10.39 -52.01
CA ASP A 14 46.71 -11.08 -51.20
C ASP A 14 46.01 -10.36 -50.01
N ASP A 15 44.72 -10.04 -50.26
CA ASP A 15 43.77 -9.43 -49.34
C ASP A 15 43.23 -10.41 -48.27
N THR A 16 43.81 -10.37 -47.08
CA THR A 16 43.07 -10.59 -45.82
C THR A 16 43.40 -9.46 -44.86
N SER A 17 42.58 -8.42 -44.83
CA SER A 17 42.78 -7.29 -43.92
C SER A 17 42.31 -7.65 -42.51
N ILE A 18 43.25 -7.70 -41.57
CA ILE A 18 42.95 -7.62 -40.14
C ILE A 18 42.98 -6.13 -39.79
N SER A 19 41.89 -5.60 -39.24
CA SER A 19 41.91 -4.26 -38.66
C SER A 19 42.07 -4.37 -37.14
N GLY A 20 43.00 -3.58 -36.60
CA GLY A 20 43.27 -3.48 -35.17
C GLY A 20 43.03 -2.05 -34.69
N HIS A 21 42.59 -1.91 -33.44
CA HIS A 21 42.37 -0.61 -32.79
C HIS A 21 43.45 -0.31 -31.76
N VAL A 22 43.78 0.99 -31.61
CA VAL A 22 44.65 1.49 -30.54
C VAL A 22 43.94 2.65 -29.83
N ARG A 23 43.82 2.58 -28.50
CA ARG A 23 43.40 3.70 -27.64
C ARG A 23 44.53 4.03 -26.67
N ILE A 24 44.86 5.32 -26.53
CA ILE A 24 45.79 5.82 -25.52
C ILE A 24 44.96 6.40 -24.38
N ALA A 25 45.14 5.90 -23.16
CA ALA A 25 44.29 6.22 -22.01
C ALA A 25 44.80 7.43 -21.19
N GLY A 26 43.88 8.34 -20.87
CA GLY A 26 43.98 9.34 -19.79
C GLY A 26 42.95 9.07 -18.68
N ARG A 27 42.98 9.83 -17.57
CA ARG A 27 42.13 9.60 -16.37
C ARG A 27 40.63 9.82 -16.61
N GLU A 28 40.25 10.70 -17.52
CA GLU A 28 38.84 11.01 -17.87
C GLU A 28 38.54 10.76 -19.35
N TRP A 29 37.27 10.49 -19.66
CA TRP A 29 36.81 10.11 -21.02
C TRP A 29 37.02 11.21 -22.07
N SER A 30 37.05 12.47 -21.63
CA SER A 30 37.25 13.66 -22.45
C SER A 30 38.69 13.80 -22.97
N ASP A 31 39.65 13.13 -22.33
CA ASP A 31 41.07 13.18 -22.72
C ASP A 31 41.45 12.11 -23.75
N TRP A 32 40.47 11.33 -24.22
CA TRP A 32 40.71 10.22 -25.13
C TRP A 32 40.91 10.76 -26.54
N SER A 33 41.94 10.27 -27.22
CA SER A 33 42.14 10.59 -28.64
C SER A 33 41.00 10.02 -29.49
N SER A 34 40.74 10.67 -30.63
CA SER A 34 39.86 10.15 -31.66
C SER A 34 40.33 8.79 -32.18
N GLU A 35 39.38 8.00 -32.67
CA GLU A 35 39.60 6.65 -33.21
C GLU A 35 40.57 6.69 -34.40
N LEU A 36 41.59 5.81 -34.38
CA LEU A 36 42.50 5.60 -35.50
C LEU A 36 42.28 4.20 -36.07
N ARG A 37 42.03 4.13 -37.37
CA ARG A 37 41.90 2.88 -38.14
C ARG A 37 43.13 2.71 -39.01
N ILE A 38 43.79 1.56 -38.89
CA ILE A 38 45.00 1.23 -39.66
C ILE A 38 44.73 -0.08 -40.39
N ALA A 39 44.94 -0.11 -41.69
CA ALA A 39 44.82 -1.30 -42.52
C ALA A 39 46.20 -1.96 -42.65
N GLY A 40 46.32 -3.23 -42.28
CA GLY A 40 47.56 -4.01 -42.43
C GLY A 40 47.59 -5.28 -41.58
N ASP A 41 48.44 -6.21 -41.96
CA ASP A 41 48.69 -7.52 -41.37
C ASP A 41 49.85 -7.54 -40.34
N GLU A 42 50.67 -6.47 -40.31
CA GLU A 42 51.64 -6.19 -39.25
C GLU A 42 51.46 -4.78 -38.65
N LEU A 43 51.50 -4.66 -37.32
CA LEU A 43 51.47 -3.39 -36.60
C LEU A 43 52.83 -3.15 -35.92
N LYS A 44 53.61 -2.17 -36.41
CA LYS A 44 54.91 -1.78 -35.83
C LYS A 44 54.82 -0.39 -35.19
N TRP A 45 55.38 -0.24 -33.98
CA TRP A 45 55.43 1.04 -33.27
C TRP A 45 56.80 1.30 -32.63
N LYS A 46 57.15 2.57 -32.44
CA LYS A 46 58.36 3.03 -31.73
C LYS A 46 57.98 4.13 -30.74
N PHE A 47 58.42 4.00 -29.49
CA PHE A 47 58.19 5.00 -28.46
C PHE A 47 59.41 5.91 -28.30
N THR A 48 59.17 7.21 -28.13
CA THR A 48 60.16 8.17 -27.64
C THR A 48 59.54 8.91 -26.46
N SER A 49 60.10 8.72 -25.26
CA SER A 49 59.74 9.45 -24.05
C SER A 49 60.45 10.81 -24.04
N ASP A 50 59.77 11.84 -23.53
CA ASP A 50 60.34 13.17 -23.31
C ASP A 50 61.18 13.28 -22.03
N GLY A 51 61.39 12.18 -21.31
CA GLY A 51 62.22 12.13 -20.11
C GLY A 51 61.51 12.57 -18.82
N SER A 52 60.19 12.80 -18.82
CA SER A 52 59.44 13.10 -17.59
C SER A 52 59.18 11.83 -16.77
N VAL A 53 60.07 11.57 -15.81
CA VAL A 53 60.00 10.43 -14.89
C VAL A 53 58.92 10.68 -13.84
N ASN A 54 57.79 9.98 -13.94
CA ASN A 54 56.95 9.57 -12.81
C ASN A 54 56.18 8.31 -13.25
N GLY A 55 56.23 7.25 -12.46
CA GLY A 55 55.94 5.87 -12.90
C GLY A 55 54.50 5.61 -13.33
N TRP A 56 54.22 5.77 -14.63
CA TRP A 56 52.96 5.38 -15.24
C TRP A 56 53.21 4.32 -16.31
N GLY A 57 52.75 3.08 -16.04
CA GLY A 57 52.75 1.99 -17.02
C GLY A 57 51.57 2.15 -17.99
N TRP A 58 51.85 2.08 -19.29
CA TRP A 58 50.82 2.13 -20.32
C TRP A 58 50.23 0.74 -20.54
N ARG A 59 48.90 0.60 -20.46
CA ARG A 59 48.20 -0.64 -20.82
C ARG A 59 47.55 -0.47 -22.19
N PHE A 60 48.11 -1.11 -23.20
CA PHE A 60 47.51 -1.21 -24.53
C PHE A 60 46.65 -2.47 -24.61
N THR A 61 45.46 -2.37 -25.20
CA THR A 61 44.60 -3.52 -25.52
C THR A 61 44.31 -3.49 -27.01
N VAL A 62 44.74 -4.52 -27.72
CA VAL A 62 44.51 -4.70 -29.16
C VAL A 62 43.45 -5.78 -29.33
N PHE A 63 42.43 -5.50 -30.13
CA PHE A 63 41.41 -6.48 -30.50
C PHE A 63 41.51 -6.74 -32.01
N PRO A 64 41.54 -8.01 -32.45
CA PRO A 64 41.37 -8.34 -33.85
C PRO A 64 39.89 -8.20 -34.24
N ILE A 65 39.60 -7.49 -35.33
CA ILE A 65 38.26 -7.48 -35.93
C ILE A 65 38.21 -8.58 -36.99
N MET A 66 37.23 -9.48 -36.89
CA MET A 66 36.93 -10.43 -37.96
C MET A 66 36.30 -9.67 -39.14
N PRO A 67 36.73 -9.91 -40.39
CA PRO A 67 35.95 -9.47 -41.54
C PRO A 67 34.55 -10.08 -41.41
N ALA A 68 33.50 -9.32 -41.77
CA ALA A 68 32.17 -9.88 -41.92
C ALA A 68 32.31 -11.10 -42.86
N ALA A 69 32.17 -12.30 -42.31
CA ALA A 69 32.32 -13.52 -43.09
C ALA A 69 31.34 -13.42 -44.25
N ALA A 70 31.85 -13.58 -45.48
CA ALA A 70 31.01 -13.71 -46.65
C ALA A 70 29.95 -14.79 -46.36
N PRO A 71 28.69 -14.63 -46.81
CA PRO A 71 27.54 -15.45 -46.39
C PRO A 71 27.58 -16.93 -46.83
N LYS A 72 28.76 -17.48 -47.14
CA LYS A 72 28.98 -18.84 -47.66
C LYS A 72 29.89 -19.73 -46.80
N ASP A 73 30.60 -19.21 -45.81
CA ASP A 73 31.47 -20.04 -44.96
C ASP A 73 30.74 -20.51 -43.70
N LEU A 74 30.26 -21.75 -43.75
CA LEU A 74 29.71 -22.47 -42.59
C LEU A 74 30.80 -22.67 -41.54
N LEU A 75 30.81 -21.84 -40.49
CA LEU A 75 31.67 -22.01 -39.32
C LEU A 75 31.40 -23.35 -38.64
N SER A 76 32.45 -24.10 -38.28
CA SER A 76 32.32 -25.38 -37.59
C SER A 76 31.79 -25.23 -36.15
N ASP A 77 31.10 -26.25 -35.63
CA ASP A 77 30.54 -26.27 -34.27
C ASP A 77 31.60 -26.02 -33.19
N ARG A 78 32.83 -26.46 -33.42
CA ARG A 78 33.96 -26.24 -32.51
C ARG A 78 34.44 -24.79 -32.52
N SER A 79 34.33 -24.08 -33.65
CA SER A 79 34.73 -22.67 -33.79
C SER A 79 33.76 -21.72 -33.10
N VAL A 80 32.45 -21.98 -33.20
CA VAL A 80 31.40 -21.17 -32.54
C VAL A 80 31.47 -21.29 -31.01
N LEU A 81 31.64 -22.53 -30.50
CA LEU A 81 31.68 -22.78 -29.06
C LEU A 81 33.00 -22.37 -28.39
N SER A 82 34.11 -22.27 -29.13
CA SER A 82 35.41 -21.87 -28.58
C SER A 82 35.66 -20.36 -28.58
N ARG A 83 34.85 -19.57 -29.31
CA ARG A 83 34.96 -18.11 -29.42
C ARG A 83 33.59 -17.41 -29.37
N PRO A 84 32.82 -17.57 -28.28
CA PRO A 84 31.50 -16.93 -28.14
C PRO A 84 31.63 -15.39 -28.18
N SER A 85 30.88 -14.73 -29.07
CA SER A 85 30.77 -13.27 -29.16
C SER A 85 29.31 -12.83 -29.35
N ILE A 86 28.99 -11.60 -28.92
CA ILE A 86 27.65 -11.03 -29.13
C ILE A 86 27.34 -10.91 -30.62
N ASP A 87 28.29 -10.44 -31.43
CA ASP A 87 28.07 -10.26 -32.87
C ASP A 87 27.73 -11.57 -33.58
N LEU A 88 28.38 -12.68 -33.20
CA LEU A 88 28.09 -14.01 -33.73
C LEU A 88 26.69 -14.48 -33.34
N VAL A 89 26.29 -14.28 -32.08
CA VAL A 89 24.95 -14.65 -31.60
C VAL A 89 23.88 -13.78 -32.23
N THR A 90 24.11 -12.48 -32.41
CA THR A 90 23.19 -11.56 -33.11
C THR A 90 23.02 -11.96 -34.57
N CYS A 91 24.12 -12.28 -35.28
CA CYS A 91 24.04 -12.78 -36.66
C CYS A 91 23.26 -14.10 -36.77
N LEU A 92 23.39 -15.00 -35.80
CA LEU A 92 22.62 -16.25 -35.75
C LEU A 92 21.13 -16.01 -35.44
N LEU A 93 20.79 -14.95 -34.70
CA LEU A 93 19.43 -14.56 -34.36
C LEU A 93 18.72 -13.83 -35.52
N ASP A 94 19.42 -12.94 -36.23
CA ASP A 94 18.88 -12.19 -37.38
C ASP A 94 18.58 -13.08 -38.58
N PHE A 95 19.23 -14.25 -38.71
CA PHE A 95 19.09 -15.04 -39.93
C PHE A 95 17.95 -16.07 -39.97
N ARG A 96 17.35 -16.56 -38.87
CA ARG A 96 16.40 -17.71 -38.94
C ARG A 96 15.45 -17.91 -37.75
N LEU A 97 14.77 -16.88 -37.25
CA LEU A 97 13.68 -17.13 -36.29
C LEU A 97 12.31 -17.30 -36.96
N ASP A 98 12.06 -16.65 -38.11
CA ASP A 98 10.75 -16.69 -38.78
C ASP A 98 10.70 -17.57 -40.05
N ALA A 99 11.83 -18.18 -40.46
CA ALA A 99 11.88 -19.09 -41.61
C ALA A 99 12.57 -20.42 -41.25
N ASN A 100 11.76 -21.50 -41.10
CA ASN A 100 12.20 -22.90 -41.03
C ASN A 100 13.53 -23.14 -40.29
N CYS A 101 13.60 -22.74 -39.01
CA CYS A 101 14.77 -23.00 -38.18
C CYS A 101 14.95 -24.52 -38.03
N VAL A 102 16.10 -25.06 -38.46
CA VAL A 102 16.40 -26.50 -38.31
C VAL A 102 16.51 -26.79 -36.81
N ARG A 103 15.66 -27.68 -36.27
CA ARG A 103 15.64 -28.06 -34.84
C ARG A 103 17.03 -28.36 -34.25
N SER A 104 18.00 -28.78 -35.08
CA SER A 104 19.37 -29.08 -34.69
C SER A 104 20.21 -27.87 -34.25
N ILE A 105 19.85 -26.62 -34.60
CA ILE A 105 20.65 -25.43 -34.27
C ILE A 105 20.30 -24.82 -32.90
N VAL A 106 19.10 -25.12 -32.40
CA VAL A 106 18.55 -24.54 -31.16
C VAL A 106 19.41 -24.84 -29.92
N PRO A 107 19.90 -26.07 -29.69
CA PRO A 107 20.83 -26.35 -28.59
C PRO A 107 22.15 -25.57 -28.69
N ARG A 108 22.64 -25.32 -29.92
CA ARG A 108 23.88 -24.59 -30.16
C ARG A 108 23.74 -23.11 -29.81
N LEU A 109 22.62 -22.51 -30.24
CA LEU A 109 22.28 -21.14 -29.93
C LEU A 109 22.09 -20.93 -28.43
N ALA A 110 21.39 -21.86 -27.75
CA ALA A 110 21.21 -21.80 -26.30
C ALA A 110 22.55 -21.90 -25.55
N ALA A 111 23.45 -22.80 -25.97
CA ALA A 111 24.78 -22.94 -25.38
C ALA A 111 25.67 -21.70 -25.60
N ALA A 112 25.60 -21.06 -26.77
CA ALA A 112 26.32 -19.83 -27.08
C ALA A 112 25.79 -18.63 -26.27
N LEU A 113 24.47 -18.49 -26.16
CA LEU A 113 23.83 -17.47 -25.32
C LEU A 113 24.17 -17.66 -23.84
N ALA A 114 24.13 -18.90 -23.35
CA ALA A 114 24.53 -19.22 -21.98
C ALA A 114 26.02 -18.94 -21.72
N ALA A 115 26.89 -19.17 -22.72
CA ALA A 115 28.31 -18.82 -22.63
C ALA A 115 28.48 -17.28 -22.56
N CYS A 116 27.85 -16.53 -23.46
CA CYS A 116 27.87 -15.06 -23.45
C CYS A 116 27.38 -14.48 -22.11
N ALA A 117 26.32 -15.05 -21.51
CA ALA A 117 25.84 -14.61 -20.21
C ALA A 117 26.89 -14.74 -19.08
N GLN A 118 27.83 -15.69 -19.21
CA GLN A 118 28.87 -16.00 -18.21
C GLN A 118 30.24 -15.34 -18.52
N LEU A 119 30.42 -14.72 -19.68
CA LEU A 119 31.69 -14.09 -20.07
C LEU A 119 31.96 -12.79 -19.32
N SER A 120 33.01 -12.77 -18.49
CA SER A 120 33.41 -11.59 -17.72
C SER A 120 33.91 -10.43 -18.58
N CYS A 121 34.32 -10.67 -19.83
CA CYS A 121 34.74 -9.64 -20.77
C CYS A 121 33.56 -8.81 -21.35
N LEU A 122 32.33 -9.29 -21.24
CA LEU A 122 31.14 -8.58 -21.71
C LEU A 122 30.60 -7.62 -20.65
N VAL A 123 30.16 -6.44 -21.08
CA VAL A 123 29.50 -5.48 -20.18
C VAL A 123 28.15 -6.02 -19.70
N ALA A 124 27.65 -5.49 -18.59
CA ALA A 124 26.42 -5.97 -17.95
C ALA A 124 25.21 -5.96 -18.91
N SER A 125 25.08 -4.93 -19.75
CA SER A 125 24.00 -4.83 -20.75
C SER A 125 24.05 -5.94 -21.81
N GLN A 126 25.25 -6.34 -22.24
CA GLN A 126 25.44 -7.43 -23.20
C GLN A 126 25.14 -8.80 -22.59
N ARG A 127 25.59 -9.04 -21.34
CA ARG A 127 25.23 -10.25 -20.59
C ARG A 127 23.72 -10.34 -20.33
N MET A 128 23.08 -9.20 -20.03
CA MET A 128 21.64 -9.09 -19.89
C MET A 128 20.91 -9.48 -21.16
N TRP A 129 21.34 -8.91 -22.28
CA TRP A 129 20.77 -9.20 -23.57
C TRP A 129 20.88 -10.69 -23.91
N ALA A 130 22.02 -11.32 -23.61
CA ALA A 130 22.21 -12.76 -23.82
C ALA A 130 21.24 -13.60 -22.97
N LEU A 131 21.06 -13.27 -21.68
CA LEU A 131 20.08 -13.93 -20.81
C LEU A 131 18.64 -13.75 -21.33
N GLN A 132 18.29 -12.54 -21.76
CA GLN A 132 16.98 -12.22 -22.31
C GLN A 132 16.67 -12.99 -23.60
N ARG A 133 17.65 -13.11 -24.50
CA ARG A 133 17.50 -13.88 -25.73
C ARG A 133 17.45 -15.38 -25.45
N LEU A 134 18.22 -15.89 -24.48
CA LEU A 134 18.14 -17.28 -24.01
C LEU A 134 16.73 -17.61 -23.49
N ARG A 135 16.18 -16.71 -22.66
CA ARG A 135 14.83 -16.80 -22.14
C ARG A 135 13.76 -16.77 -23.25
N LYS A 136 13.90 -15.85 -24.23
CA LYS A 136 13.01 -15.80 -25.42
C LYS A 136 13.06 -17.12 -26.21
N LEU A 137 14.24 -17.72 -26.35
CA LEU A 137 14.42 -19.01 -27.03
C LEU A 137 13.75 -20.17 -26.27
N LEU A 138 13.92 -20.24 -24.94
CA LEU A 138 13.29 -21.25 -24.08
C LEU A 138 11.76 -21.21 -24.14
N ARG A 139 11.17 -20.02 -24.27
CA ARG A 139 9.71 -19.82 -24.39
C ARG A 139 9.14 -20.07 -25.77
N SER A 140 9.99 -20.15 -26.80
CA SER A 140 9.53 -20.40 -28.16
C SER A 140 8.99 -21.83 -28.31
N GLY A 141 8.22 -22.12 -29.36
CA GLY A 141 7.78 -23.49 -29.68
C GLY A 141 8.93 -24.49 -29.91
N MET A 142 10.18 -24.01 -29.96
CA MET A 142 11.40 -24.79 -30.11
C MET A 142 12.12 -25.05 -28.78
N GLY A 143 11.70 -24.43 -27.68
CA GLY A 143 12.25 -24.62 -26.33
C GLY A 143 12.29 -26.08 -25.84
N PRO A 144 11.26 -26.91 -26.09
CA PRO A 144 11.26 -28.31 -25.69
C PRO A 144 12.42 -29.15 -26.27
N VAL A 145 13.06 -28.69 -27.36
CA VAL A 145 14.23 -29.36 -27.97
C VAL A 145 15.46 -29.37 -27.05
N LEU A 146 15.51 -28.46 -26.07
CA LEU A 146 16.65 -28.31 -25.17
C LEU A 146 16.72 -29.36 -24.04
N ASN A 147 15.63 -30.12 -23.81
CA ASN A 147 15.51 -31.17 -22.78
C ASN A 147 16.17 -30.78 -21.45
N VAL A 148 15.67 -29.71 -20.85
CA VAL A 148 16.22 -29.10 -19.63
C VAL A 148 16.14 -30.08 -18.44
N ASP A 149 15.13 -30.94 -18.38
CA ASP A 149 14.96 -31.95 -17.33
C ASP A 149 16.14 -32.94 -17.30
N ALA A 150 16.65 -33.33 -18.47
CA ALA A 150 17.86 -34.15 -18.57
C ALA A 150 19.14 -33.42 -18.12
N LEU A 151 19.16 -32.09 -18.12
CA LEU A 151 20.26 -31.27 -17.59
C LEU A 151 20.17 -31.07 -16.07
N LEU A 152 18.94 -31.13 -15.52
CA LEU A 152 18.62 -30.99 -14.09
C LEU A 152 18.75 -32.29 -13.30
N GLY A 153 18.75 -33.45 -13.97
CA GLY A 153 19.27 -34.71 -13.43
C GLY A 153 18.22 -35.67 -12.86
N GLU A 154 17.22 -36.07 -13.65
CA GLU A 154 16.33 -37.22 -13.36
C GLU A 154 16.58 -38.43 -14.28
N GLY A 155 17.85 -38.75 -14.60
CA GLY A 155 18.19 -39.94 -15.40
C GLY A 155 19.48 -40.62 -14.94
N ASP A 156 19.53 -41.94 -15.09
CA ASP A 156 20.58 -42.87 -14.65
C ASP A 156 22.01 -42.30 -14.68
N GLU A 157 22.77 -42.59 -13.60
CA GLU A 157 24.10 -42.05 -13.32
C GLU A 157 25.16 -42.31 -14.42
N GLU A 158 24.90 -43.21 -15.37
CA GLU A 158 25.79 -43.49 -16.50
C GLU A 158 25.67 -42.49 -17.67
N GLN A 159 24.54 -41.80 -17.86
CA GLN A 159 24.40 -40.73 -18.88
C GLN A 159 24.88 -39.36 -18.40
N SER A 160 24.98 -39.15 -17.08
CA SER A 160 25.33 -37.86 -16.43
C SER A 160 26.74 -37.35 -16.76
N ARG A 161 27.68 -38.26 -17.10
CA ARG A 161 29.07 -37.88 -17.47
C ARG A 161 29.21 -37.27 -18.88
N ALA A 162 28.18 -37.32 -19.72
CA ALA A 162 28.26 -36.88 -21.13
C ALA A 162 27.76 -35.43 -21.39
N ASN A 163 27.04 -34.80 -20.45
CA ASN A 163 26.43 -33.48 -20.65
C ASN A 163 27.22 -32.32 -19.98
N THR A 164 28.51 -32.17 -20.32
CA THR A 164 29.36 -31.05 -19.87
C THR A 164 29.26 -29.83 -20.80
N GLY A 165 28.06 -29.25 -20.95
CA GLY A 165 27.81 -28.05 -21.77
C GLY A 165 27.72 -26.75 -20.96
N THR A 166 28.00 -25.59 -21.58
CA THR A 166 27.90 -24.25 -20.95
C THR A 166 26.50 -23.93 -20.42
N LEU A 167 25.44 -24.44 -21.09
CA LEU A 167 24.05 -24.37 -20.64
C LEU A 167 23.84 -25.19 -19.36
N ALA A 168 24.39 -26.41 -19.28
CA ALA A 168 24.28 -27.27 -18.10
C ALA A 168 24.98 -26.63 -16.88
N SER A 169 26.13 -26.00 -17.10
CA SER A 169 26.86 -25.25 -16.06
C SER A 169 26.04 -24.06 -15.54
N LEU A 170 25.42 -23.28 -16.44
CA LEU A 170 24.56 -22.16 -16.06
C LEU A 170 23.38 -22.64 -15.21
N VAL A 171 22.69 -23.69 -15.65
CA VAL A 171 21.49 -24.22 -15.00
C VAL A 171 21.83 -24.81 -13.62
N LYS A 172 22.93 -25.56 -13.49
CA LYS A 172 23.38 -26.12 -12.19
C LYS A 172 23.81 -25.04 -11.19
N GLY A 173 24.43 -23.95 -11.65
CA GLY A 173 24.82 -22.82 -10.79
C GLY A 173 23.70 -21.82 -10.48
N LEU A 174 22.57 -21.90 -11.20
CA LEU A 174 21.49 -20.91 -11.12
C LEU A 174 20.84 -20.79 -9.74
N PRO A 175 20.55 -21.88 -8.98
CA PRO A 175 19.96 -21.76 -7.65
C PRO A 175 20.83 -20.96 -6.68
N GLU A 176 22.14 -21.24 -6.65
CA GLU A 176 23.07 -20.53 -5.76
C GLU A 176 23.21 -19.05 -6.14
N MET A 177 23.32 -18.76 -7.44
CA MET A 177 23.40 -17.38 -7.94
C MET A 177 22.12 -16.60 -7.63
N LEU A 178 20.96 -17.21 -7.85
CA LEU A 178 19.66 -16.60 -7.60
C LEU A 178 19.48 -16.25 -6.11
N LEU A 179 19.79 -17.18 -5.23
CA LEU A 179 19.69 -16.97 -3.78
C LEU A 179 20.64 -15.86 -3.31
N ARG A 180 21.92 -15.89 -3.73
CA ARG A 180 22.90 -14.85 -3.37
C ARG A 180 22.46 -13.47 -3.84
N GLN A 181 21.91 -13.38 -5.05
CA GLN A 181 21.41 -12.10 -5.56
C GLN A 181 20.18 -11.62 -4.78
N TYR A 182 19.27 -12.53 -4.42
CA TYR A 182 18.11 -12.20 -3.57
C TYR A 182 18.55 -11.67 -2.20
N GLU A 183 19.43 -12.38 -1.50
CA GLU A 183 19.94 -11.98 -0.18
C GLU A 183 20.67 -10.62 -0.20
N TYR A 184 21.30 -10.28 -1.33
CA TYR A 184 21.94 -8.99 -1.53
C TYR A 184 20.94 -7.85 -1.79
N GLU A 185 19.94 -8.06 -2.66
CA GLU A 185 19.02 -6.99 -3.08
C GLU A 185 17.79 -6.82 -2.19
N ASP A 186 17.24 -7.90 -1.62
CA ASP A 186 16.00 -7.87 -0.85
C ASP A 186 16.06 -6.89 0.34
N PRO A 187 17.14 -6.81 1.14
CA PRO A 187 17.25 -5.80 2.21
C PRO A 187 17.24 -4.36 1.68
N ILE A 188 17.81 -4.13 0.49
CA ILE A 188 17.89 -2.81 -0.14
C ILE A 188 16.50 -2.37 -0.64
N VAL A 189 15.78 -3.31 -1.25
CA VAL A 189 14.41 -3.08 -1.75
C VAL A 189 13.43 -2.93 -0.58
N ARG A 190 13.49 -3.82 0.42
CA ARG A 190 12.66 -3.73 1.63
C ARG A 190 12.94 -2.49 2.45
N GLY A 191 14.20 -2.06 2.51
CA GLY A 191 14.63 -0.82 3.16
C GLY A 191 14.25 0.45 2.40
N GLY A 192 13.60 0.34 1.24
CA GLY A 192 13.13 1.48 0.45
C GLY A 192 14.23 2.23 -0.29
N LYS A 193 15.49 1.78 -0.23
CA LYS A 193 16.59 2.42 -0.96
C LYS A 193 16.42 2.23 -2.47
N HIS A 194 15.94 1.05 -2.87
CA HIS A 194 15.46 0.79 -4.23
C HIS A 194 13.97 0.44 -4.19
N LEU A 195 13.21 0.84 -5.20
CA LEU A 195 11.75 0.61 -5.26
C LEU A 195 11.42 -0.78 -5.83
N LEU A 196 12.31 -1.30 -6.67
CA LEU A 196 12.20 -2.57 -7.37
C LEU A 196 13.56 -3.28 -7.32
N HIS A 197 13.56 -4.60 -7.52
CA HIS A 197 14.80 -5.33 -7.77
C HIS A 197 15.46 -4.89 -9.08
N SER A 198 16.74 -5.19 -9.23
CA SER A 198 17.47 -4.91 -10.45
C SER A 198 16.90 -5.69 -11.62
N SER A 199 17.01 -5.14 -12.84
CA SER A 199 16.63 -5.85 -14.07
C SER A 199 17.37 -7.19 -14.21
N PHE A 200 18.58 -7.31 -13.65
CA PHE A 200 19.32 -8.57 -13.61
C PHE A 200 18.62 -9.62 -12.76
N PHE A 201 18.27 -9.27 -11.53
CA PHE A 201 17.57 -10.20 -10.64
C PHE A 201 16.21 -10.60 -11.20
N MET A 202 15.46 -9.64 -11.76
CA MET A 202 14.17 -9.89 -12.42
C MET A 202 14.29 -10.89 -13.59
N GLU A 203 15.34 -10.80 -14.40
CA GLU A 203 15.58 -11.77 -15.48
C GLU A 203 16.01 -13.14 -14.95
N LEU A 204 16.85 -13.17 -13.91
CA LEU A 204 17.30 -14.43 -13.30
C LEU A 204 16.15 -15.20 -12.66
N VAL A 205 15.32 -14.53 -11.85
CA VAL A 205 14.17 -15.17 -11.17
C VAL A 205 13.15 -15.68 -12.18
N ALA A 206 12.94 -14.94 -13.27
CA ALA A 206 12.02 -15.34 -14.31
C ALA A 206 12.55 -16.52 -15.14
N LEU A 207 13.84 -16.52 -15.50
CA LEU A 207 14.51 -17.65 -16.13
C LEU A 207 14.43 -18.90 -15.24
N ALA A 208 14.69 -18.77 -13.93
CA ALA A 208 14.60 -19.88 -12.98
C ALA A 208 13.18 -20.45 -12.88
N CYS A 209 12.15 -19.59 -12.87
CA CYS A 209 10.74 -19.99 -12.87
C CYS A 209 10.35 -20.79 -14.13
N GLU A 210 10.85 -20.37 -15.30
CA GLU A 210 10.59 -21.02 -16.59
C GLU A 210 11.29 -22.37 -16.72
N LEU A 211 12.45 -22.52 -16.10
CA LEU A 211 13.19 -23.77 -16.03
C LEU A 211 12.64 -24.71 -14.94
N GLY A 212 11.60 -24.34 -14.20
CA GLY A 212 10.96 -25.20 -13.19
C GLY A 212 11.82 -25.45 -11.94
N LEU A 213 12.75 -24.55 -11.60
CA LEU A 213 13.66 -24.73 -10.46
C LEU A 213 12.93 -24.89 -9.12
N ASP A 214 11.72 -24.38 -9.00
CA ASP A 214 10.89 -24.48 -7.80
C ASP A 214 10.39 -25.90 -7.52
N CYS A 215 10.41 -26.79 -8.52
CA CYS A 215 10.06 -28.20 -8.40
C CYS A 215 11.25 -29.08 -7.98
N LEU A 216 12.48 -28.54 -7.94
CA LEU A 216 13.69 -29.31 -7.66
C LEU A 216 13.93 -29.53 -6.16
N PRO A 217 14.53 -30.66 -5.75
CA PRO A 217 14.85 -30.93 -4.35
C PRO A 217 15.75 -29.87 -3.69
N CYS A 218 16.65 -29.22 -4.45
CA CYS A 218 17.50 -28.15 -3.91
C CYS A 218 16.73 -26.88 -3.48
N CYS A 219 15.48 -26.76 -3.93
CA CYS A 219 14.56 -25.67 -3.60
C CYS A 219 13.43 -26.13 -2.63
N SER A 220 13.56 -27.32 -2.05
CA SER A 220 12.53 -27.92 -1.19
C SER A 220 12.47 -27.32 0.22
N GLU A 221 13.55 -26.68 0.71
CA GLU A 221 13.56 -26.00 2.00
C GLU A 221 12.46 -24.93 2.07
N THR A 222 11.46 -25.17 2.92
CA THR A 222 10.21 -24.41 2.89
C THR A 222 10.44 -22.93 3.21
N HIS A 223 11.24 -22.61 4.22
CA HIS A 223 11.46 -21.23 4.65
C HIS A 223 12.35 -20.43 3.70
N LYS A 224 13.44 -21.04 3.23
CA LYS A 224 14.47 -20.36 2.42
C LYS A 224 14.00 -19.99 1.01
N TRP A 225 13.19 -20.85 0.39
CA TRP A 225 12.72 -20.69 -0.99
C TRP A 225 11.25 -20.27 -1.09
N ALA A 226 10.59 -19.91 0.04
CA ALA A 226 9.19 -19.49 0.07
C ALA A 226 8.90 -18.32 -0.90
N TRP A 227 9.80 -17.33 -0.94
CA TRP A 227 9.67 -16.17 -1.82
C TRP A 227 9.68 -16.56 -3.30
N PHE A 228 10.54 -17.52 -3.68
CA PHE A 228 10.71 -17.96 -5.06
C PHE A 228 9.54 -18.83 -5.52
N ARG A 229 9.06 -19.74 -4.67
CA ARG A 229 7.86 -20.55 -4.97
C ARG A 229 6.62 -19.67 -5.10
N ARG A 230 6.48 -18.65 -4.25
CA ARG A 230 5.42 -17.64 -4.38
C ARG A 230 5.51 -16.92 -5.72
N TYR A 231 6.70 -16.45 -6.10
CA TYR A 231 6.92 -15.82 -7.40
C TYR A 231 6.55 -16.76 -8.56
N CYS A 232 6.95 -18.03 -8.51
CA CYS A 232 6.68 -19.00 -9.57
C CYS A 232 5.17 -19.24 -9.76
N ILE A 233 4.44 -19.48 -8.66
CA ILE A 233 2.98 -19.65 -8.71
C ILE A 233 2.31 -18.36 -9.21
N ALA A 234 2.68 -17.20 -8.67
CA ALA A 234 2.13 -15.91 -9.10
C ALA A 234 2.37 -15.65 -10.59
N SER A 235 3.57 -15.95 -11.10
CA SER A 235 3.93 -15.78 -12.51
C SER A 235 3.13 -16.70 -13.43
N ARG A 236 2.94 -17.97 -13.05
CA ARG A 236 2.14 -18.94 -13.82
C ARG A 236 0.65 -18.62 -13.82
N VAL A 237 0.10 -18.20 -12.67
CA VAL A 237 -1.31 -17.75 -12.57
C VAL A 237 -1.54 -16.48 -13.37
N ALA A 238 -0.62 -15.51 -13.32
CA ALA A 238 -0.69 -14.29 -14.13
C ALA A 238 -0.73 -14.61 -15.63
N GLN A 239 0.12 -15.53 -16.10
CA GLN A 239 0.12 -15.98 -17.49
C GLN A 239 -1.19 -16.70 -17.86
N ALA A 240 -1.74 -17.52 -16.96
CA ALA A 240 -3.02 -18.19 -17.18
C ALA A 240 -4.18 -17.19 -17.32
N LEU A 241 -4.23 -16.14 -16.50
CA LEU A 241 -5.24 -15.07 -16.61
C LEU A 241 -5.09 -14.26 -17.90
N GLU A 242 -3.86 -13.90 -18.28
CA GLU A 242 -3.58 -13.13 -19.50
C GLU A 242 -3.94 -13.91 -20.76
N ARG A 243 -3.55 -15.19 -20.82
CA ARG A 243 -3.78 -16.06 -21.99
C ARG A 243 -5.13 -16.76 -21.99
N ARG A 244 -5.86 -16.70 -20.88
CA ARG A 244 -7.08 -17.49 -20.61
C ARG A 244 -6.83 -19.00 -20.70
N ASP A 245 -5.65 -19.42 -20.23
CA ASP A 245 -5.23 -20.82 -20.14
C ASP A 245 -5.63 -21.43 -18.78
N THR A 246 -5.38 -22.73 -18.59
CA THR A 246 -5.63 -23.43 -17.32
C THR A 246 -4.69 -22.98 -16.19
N PHE A 247 -5.20 -22.86 -14.97
CA PHE A 247 -4.37 -22.49 -13.81
C PHE A 247 -3.53 -23.67 -13.27
N PRO A 248 -2.43 -23.39 -12.53
CA PRO A 248 -1.64 -24.43 -11.87
C PRO A 248 -2.41 -25.16 -10.75
N GLN A 249 -2.24 -26.48 -10.64
CA GLN A 249 -2.93 -27.30 -9.63
C GLN A 249 -2.71 -26.85 -8.18
N PRO A 250 -1.48 -26.51 -7.72
CA PRO A 250 -1.27 -26.09 -6.33
C PRO A 250 -2.05 -24.82 -5.96
N PHE A 251 -2.28 -23.94 -6.94
CA PHE A 251 -3.08 -22.73 -6.74
C PHE A 251 -4.56 -23.07 -6.53
N PHE A 252 -5.11 -24.00 -7.33
CA PHE A 252 -6.49 -24.45 -7.17
C PHE A 252 -6.73 -25.12 -5.83
N ASP A 253 -5.80 -25.95 -5.35
CA ASP A 253 -5.96 -26.64 -4.08
C ASP A 253 -6.10 -25.64 -2.92
N GLU A 254 -5.35 -24.53 -2.96
CA GLU A 254 -5.48 -23.42 -2.01
C GLU A 254 -6.78 -22.63 -2.18
N VAL A 255 -7.18 -22.29 -3.41
CA VAL A 255 -8.48 -21.62 -3.70
C VAL A 255 -9.63 -22.46 -3.17
N MET A 256 -9.66 -23.76 -3.49
CA MET A 256 -10.72 -24.68 -3.11
C MET A 256 -10.79 -24.89 -1.60
N LYS A 257 -9.64 -24.96 -0.92
CA LYS A 257 -9.60 -24.99 0.54
C LYS A 257 -10.32 -23.76 1.10
N LYS A 258 -10.00 -22.58 0.60
CA LYS A 258 -10.58 -21.35 1.10
C LYS A 258 -12.06 -21.16 0.67
N VAL A 259 -12.49 -21.64 -0.52
CA VAL A 259 -13.91 -21.70 -0.93
C VAL A 259 -14.73 -22.59 0.03
N LYS A 260 -14.19 -23.75 0.41
CA LYS A 260 -14.82 -24.63 1.40
C LYS A 260 -14.93 -23.96 2.78
N GLU A 261 -13.97 -23.11 3.14
CA GLU A 261 -14.03 -22.31 4.37
C GLU A 261 -15.16 -21.27 4.37
N ILE A 262 -15.79 -20.96 3.23
CA ILE A 262 -16.81 -19.88 3.15
C ILE A 262 -18.17 -20.33 2.65
N SER A 263 -18.23 -21.47 1.98
CA SER A 263 -19.51 -22.09 1.58
C SER A 263 -20.36 -22.46 2.80
N GLY A 264 -21.68 -22.30 2.75
CA GLY A 264 -22.58 -22.60 3.88
C GLY A 264 -22.68 -24.10 4.20
N ASP A 265 -23.14 -24.44 5.42
CA ASP A 265 -23.43 -25.83 5.84
C ASP A 265 -24.64 -26.36 5.05
N GLY A 266 -24.41 -26.80 3.80
CA GLY A 266 -25.43 -27.26 2.85
C GLY A 266 -25.03 -27.14 1.38
N GLU A 267 -24.11 -26.22 1.05
CA GLU A 267 -23.57 -26.01 -0.32
C GLU A 267 -22.45 -26.99 -0.68
N VAL A 268 -21.96 -27.79 0.29
CA VAL A 268 -20.77 -28.64 0.14
C VAL A 268 -20.95 -29.73 -0.92
N ASN A 269 -22.19 -30.10 -1.25
CA ASN A 269 -22.51 -31.17 -2.19
C ASN A 269 -22.57 -30.73 -3.67
N ASP A 270 -22.56 -29.43 -3.97
CA ASP A 270 -22.78 -28.89 -5.33
C ASP A 270 -21.76 -27.79 -5.71
N LEU A 271 -20.48 -28.04 -5.41
CA LEU A 271 -19.39 -27.12 -5.76
C LEU A 271 -19.07 -27.20 -7.27
N SER A 272 -19.86 -26.49 -8.09
CA SER A 272 -19.52 -26.30 -9.51
C SER A 272 -18.15 -25.62 -9.63
N ARG A 273 -17.30 -26.16 -10.51
CA ARG A 273 -15.94 -25.64 -10.77
C ARG A 273 -15.91 -24.58 -11.87
N GLU A 274 -17.06 -24.03 -12.25
CA GLU A 274 -17.17 -23.05 -13.34
C GLU A 274 -16.31 -21.80 -13.10
N HIS A 275 -16.10 -21.42 -11.84
CA HIS A 275 -15.23 -20.30 -11.47
C HIS A 275 -13.74 -20.49 -11.85
N GLU A 276 -13.33 -21.72 -12.12
CA GLU A 276 -11.97 -22.09 -12.55
C GLU A 276 -11.80 -21.94 -14.07
N ASP A 277 -12.90 -21.90 -14.84
CA ASP A 277 -12.86 -21.95 -16.29
C ASP A 277 -12.69 -20.56 -16.91
N ASN A 278 -11.51 -20.32 -17.48
CA ASN A 278 -11.21 -19.08 -18.20
C ASN A 278 -11.88 -18.99 -19.58
N GLN A 279 -12.56 -20.05 -20.05
CA GLN A 279 -13.48 -19.99 -21.19
C GLN A 279 -14.83 -19.38 -20.81
N VAL A 280 -15.24 -19.50 -19.53
CA VAL A 280 -16.44 -18.83 -18.99
C VAL A 280 -16.11 -17.41 -18.54
N PHE A 281 -14.99 -17.23 -17.83
CA PHE A 281 -14.57 -15.92 -17.31
C PHE A 281 -13.54 -15.23 -18.21
N HIS A 282 -14.04 -14.34 -19.07
CA HIS A 282 -13.20 -13.40 -19.82
C HIS A 282 -12.78 -12.19 -18.97
N GLN A 283 -11.91 -11.35 -19.53
CA GLN A 283 -11.33 -10.21 -18.81
C GLN A 283 -12.38 -9.23 -18.29
N GLU A 284 -13.41 -8.97 -19.10
CA GLU A 284 -14.50 -8.05 -18.79
C GLU A 284 -15.33 -8.52 -17.59
N HIS A 285 -15.44 -9.85 -17.40
CA HIS A 285 -16.12 -10.44 -16.24
C HIS A 285 -15.31 -10.22 -14.97
N ASP A 286 -14.01 -10.54 -14.99
CA ASP A 286 -13.12 -10.35 -13.85
C ASP A 286 -13.05 -8.85 -13.45
N GLU A 287 -12.98 -7.96 -14.43
CA GLU A 287 -12.96 -6.50 -14.24
C GLU A 287 -14.26 -5.97 -13.62
N GLN A 288 -15.43 -6.34 -14.15
CA GLN A 288 -16.71 -5.93 -13.57
C GLN A 288 -16.91 -6.49 -12.16
N LEU A 289 -16.44 -7.71 -11.89
CA LEU A 289 -16.56 -8.33 -10.58
C LEU A 289 -15.71 -7.60 -9.53
N LEU A 290 -14.48 -7.21 -9.87
CA LEU A 290 -13.62 -6.42 -9.00
C LEU A 290 -14.08 -4.96 -8.87
N GLN A 291 -14.66 -4.39 -9.93
CA GLN A 291 -15.29 -3.07 -9.87
C GLN A 291 -16.50 -3.08 -8.91
N TRP A 292 -17.32 -4.13 -8.96
CA TRP A 292 -18.42 -4.30 -8.01
C TRP A 292 -17.91 -4.41 -6.57
N LEU A 293 -16.88 -5.24 -6.33
CA LEU A 293 -16.23 -5.33 -5.02
C LEU A 293 -15.72 -3.97 -4.53
N SER A 294 -15.10 -3.16 -5.40
CA SER A 294 -14.53 -1.88 -4.98
C SER A 294 -15.59 -0.82 -4.67
N ARG A 295 -16.69 -0.78 -5.42
CA ARG A 295 -17.76 0.21 -5.26
C ARG A 295 -18.75 -0.16 -4.15
N ARG A 296 -19.03 -1.45 -3.96
CA ARG A 296 -19.99 -1.96 -2.97
C ARG A 296 -19.37 -3.12 -2.17
N PRO A 297 -18.36 -2.87 -1.33
CA PRO A 297 -17.73 -3.92 -0.54
C PRO A 297 -18.70 -4.60 0.43
N ASP A 298 -19.74 -3.88 0.90
CA ASP A 298 -20.76 -4.39 1.83
C ASP A 298 -21.65 -5.49 1.22
N ASP A 299 -21.76 -5.53 -0.12
CA ASP A 299 -22.45 -6.61 -0.84
C ASP A 299 -21.70 -7.94 -0.65
N TRP A 300 -20.40 -7.89 -0.34
CA TRP A 300 -19.53 -9.05 -0.21
C TRP A 300 -19.16 -9.30 1.26
N THR A 301 -19.95 -10.12 1.95
CA THR A 301 -19.65 -10.60 3.32
C THR A 301 -18.60 -11.72 3.33
N LEU A 302 -17.51 -11.49 2.62
CA LEU A 302 -16.39 -12.41 2.46
C LEU A 302 -15.47 -12.31 3.69
N SER A 303 -15.72 -13.11 4.73
CA SER A 303 -14.82 -13.24 5.89
C SER A 303 -13.81 -14.37 5.67
N TRP A 304 -12.68 -14.05 5.04
CA TRP A 304 -11.55 -14.96 4.88
C TRP A 304 -10.57 -14.66 6.02
N GLY A 305 -10.39 -15.59 6.97
CA GLY A 305 -9.25 -15.56 7.89
C GLY A 305 -9.23 -14.51 9.02
N GLY A 306 -10.37 -14.04 9.55
CA GLY A 306 -10.38 -13.14 10.73
C GLY A 306 -11.77 -13.01 11.35
N SER A 307 -11.80 -12.83 12.68
CA SER A 307 -12.95 -13.01 13.59
C SER A 307 -14.33 -12.56 13.09
N GLY A 308 -15.37 -13.37 13.37
CA GLY A 308 -16.77 -12.91 13.33
C GLY A 308 -17.06 -11.84 14.40
N GLN A 309 -18.30 -11.78 14.91
CA GLN A 309 -18.64 -10.84 15.99
C GLN A 309 -17.66 -10.96 17.17
N ILE A 310 -17.12 -9.83 17.60
CA ILE A 310 -16.27 -9.70 18.79
C ILE A 310 -17.14 -9.22 19.94
N TRP A 311 -17.04 -9.90 21.09
CA TRP A 311 -17.76 -9.57 22.31
C TRP A 311 -16.77 -9.07 23.35
N GLY A 312 -16.99 -7.88 23.89
CA GLY A 312 -16.17 -7.27 24.94
C GLY A 312 -16.99 -6.92 26.18
N TRP A 313 -16.38 -7.05 27.35
CA TRP A 313 -16.97 -6.69 28.64
C TRP A 313 -15.91 -6.38 29.71
N GLY A 314 -16.33 -5.85 30.85
CA GLY A 314 -15.51 -5.38 31.95
C GLY A 314 -15.25 -3.88 31.94
N HIS A 315 -14.09 -3.48 32.45
CA HIS A 315 -13.69 -2.09 32.62
C HIS A 315 -13.53 -1.35 31.28
N ASN A 316 -14.22 -0.23 31.11
CA ASN A 316 -14.26 0.52 29.85
C ASN A 316 -14.25 2.07 30.02
N HIS A 317 -13.99 2.60 31.21
CA HIS A 317 -14.01 4.06 31.47
C HIS A 317 -13.05 4.91 30.62
N ARG A 318 -12.04 4.30 29.99
CA ARG A 318 -11.07 4.96 29.09
C ARG A 318 -11.17 4.43 27.66
N GLY A 319 -12.25 3.71 27.34
CA GLY A 319 -12.52 3.17 26.00
C GLY A 319 -11.71 1.92 25.65
N GLN A 320 -11.36 1.10 26.65
CA GLN A 320 -10.64 -0.17 26.47
C GLN A 320 -11.32 -1.13 25.47
N LEU A 321 -12.64 -1.03 25.32
CA LEU A 321 -13.44 -1.89 24.43
C LEU A 321 -13.72 -1.26 23.05
N GLY A 322 -13.06 -0.15 22.71
CA GLY A 322 -13.04 0.39 21.35
C GLY A 322 -14.40 0.88 20.86
N GLY A 323 -15.09 1.71 21.64
CA GLY A 323 -16.29 2.44 21.22
C GLY A 323 -17.59 1.97 21.87
N VAL A 324 -17.55 0.93 22.70
CA VAL A 324 -18.70 0.48 23.49
C VAL A 324 -19.03 1.53 24.56
N GLU A 325 -20.31 1.81 24.79
CA GLU A 325 -20.75 2.74 25.82
C GLU A 325 -20.71 2.13 27.23
N GLY A 326 -20.49 2.99 28.23
CA GLY A 326 -20.50 2.64 29.65
C GLY A 326 -19.12 2.37 30.23
N ALA A 327 -18.89 2.88 31.45
CA ALA A 327 -17.60 2.75 32.15
C ALA A 327 -17.32 1.32 32.65
N LYS A 328 -18.38 0.53 32.92
CA LYS A 328 -18.33 -0.90 33.27
C LYS A 328 -19.36 -1.64 32.44
N VAL A 329 -18.90 -2.50 31.55
CA VAL A 329 -19.75 -3.30 30.66
C VAL A 329 -19.91 -4.68 31.31
N LYS A 330 -21.03 -4.93 31.98
CA LYS A 330 -21.18 -6.12 32.85
C LYS A 330 -21.60 -7.40 32.14
N LEU A 331 -22.06 -7.28 30.89
CA LEU A 331 -22.44 -8.40 30.03
C LEU A 331 -21.60 -8.33 28.75
N PRO A 332 -21.29 -9.47 28.10
CA PRO A 332 -20.67 -9.49 26.79
C PRO A 332 -21.47 -8.66 25.79
N THR A 333 -20.85 -7.59 25.29
CA THR A 333 -21.46 -6.65 24.35
C THR A 333 -20.73 -6.69 23.02
N PRO A 334 -21.44 -6.67 21.88
CA PRO A 334 -20.83 -6.52 20.56
C PRO A 334 -19.88 -5.30 20.47
N CYS A 335 -18.65 -5.52 20.01
CA CYS A 335 -17.68 -4.47 19.73
C CYS A 335 -17.51 -4.30 18.21
N ASP A 336 -18.41 -3.55 17.58
CA ASP A 336 -18.48 -3.48 16.12
C ASP A 336 -17.23 -2.83 15.49
N ALA A 337 -16.67 -1.80 16.11
CA ALA A 337 -15.44 -1.17 15.63
C ALA A 337 -14.24 -2.14 15.65
N LEU A 338 -14.13 -2.99 16.68
CA LEU A 338 -13.09 -4.02 16.74
C LEU A 338 -13.36 -5.14 15.73
N ALA A 339 -14.62 -5.55 15.55
CA ALA A 339 -15.00 -6.58 14.59
C ALA A 339 -14.71 -6.13 13.14
N ALA A 340 -14.92 -4.85 12.82
CA ALA A 340 -14.61 -4.26 11.52
C ALA A 340 -13.11 -4.38 11.15
N LEU A 341 -12.20 -4.43 12.14
CA LEU A 341 -10.77 -4.61 11.91
C LEU A 341 -10.39 -6.04 11.50
N ARG A 342 -11.27 -7.03 11.71
CA ARG A 342 -11.01 -8.46 11.49
C ARG A 342 -9.66 -8.92 12.10
N PRO A 343 -9.41 -8.67 13.39
CA PRO A 343 -8.11 -8.90 13.98
C PRO A 343 -7.73 -10.38 14.01
N VAL A 344 -6.45 -10.64 13.69
CA VAL A 344 -5.84 -11.97 13.84
C VAL A 344 -5.63 -12.30 15.33
N GLN A 345 -5.37 -11.28 16.14
CA GLN A 345 -5.17 -11.39 17.59
C GLN A 345 -5.76 -10.16 18.29
N LEU A 346 -6.38 -10.39 19.44
CA LEU A 346 -6.68 -9.37 20.43
C LEU A 346 -5.91 -9.67 21.71
N ILE A 347 -5.33 -8.64 22.32
CA ILE A 347 -4.63 -8.77 23.60
C ILE A 347 -4.74 -7.47 24.39
N GLY A 348 -5.05 -7.59 25.68
CA GLY A 348 -5.24 -6.43 26.56
C GLY A 348 -4.06 -6.23 27.52
N GLY A 349 -3.72 -4.96 27.75
CA GLY A 349 -2.76 -4.56 28.77
C GLY A 349 -3.44 -3.90 29.97
N GLU A 350 -2.67 -3.11 30.71
CA GLU A 350 -3.22 -2.29 31.78
C GLU A 350 -4.09 -1.18 31.20
N GLN A 351 -5.41 -1.40 31.23
CA GLN A 351 -6.42 -0.46 30.72
C GLN A 351 -6.25 -0.15 29.22
N THR A 352 -5.74 -1.10 28.45
CA THR A 352 -5.49 -0.97 27.00
C THR A 352 -5.88 -2.25 26.27
N LEU A 353 -6.13 -2.14 24.97
CA LEU A 353 -6.40 -3.26 24.08
C LEU A 353 -5.69 -3.06 22.73
N PHE A 354 -5.15 -4.14 22.17
CA PHE A 354 -4.35 -4.14 20.95
C PHE A 354 -4.84 -5.15 19.90
N ALA A 355 -4.77 -4.73 18.64
CA ALA A 355 -5.15 -5.48 17.45
C ALA A 355 -4.36 -5.02 16.19
N VAL A 356 -3.07 -4.67 16.33
CA VAL A 356 -2.27 -3.78 15.42
C VAL A 356 -2.80 -2.33 15.37
N TYR A 357 -4.01 -2.13 15.86
CA TYR A 357 -4.58 -0.90 16.38
C TYR A 357 -4.46 -0.91 17.91
N ALA A 358 -4.60 0.25 18.55
CA ALA A 358 -4.67 0.35 20.01
C ALA A 358 -5.84 1.23 20.46
N THR A 359 -6.42 0.89 21.60
CA THR A 359 -7.46 1.67 22.25
C THR A 359 -7.34 1.58 23.77
N GLY A 360 -7.91 2.55 24.49
CA GLY A 360 -7.81 2.66 25.94
C GLY A 360 -6.89 3.77 26.43
N TYR A 361 -6.22 3.52 27.55
CA TYR A 361 -5.43 4.51 28.27
C TYR A 361 -4.07 4.81 27.61
N GLY A 362 -3.74 6.08 27.41
CA GLY A 362 -2.54 6.51 26.67
C GLY A 362 -1.25 6.75 27.48
N ALA A 363 -1.33 6.83 28.81
CA ALA A 363 -0.21 7.35 29.61
C ALA A 363 1.09 6.55 29.45
N GLY A 364 2.23 7.25 29.47
CA GLY A 364 3.54 6.65 29.28
C GLY A 364 3.79 6.14 27.85
N GLY A 365 2.96 6.52 26.88
CA GLY A 365 3.08 6.10 25.48
C GLY A 365 2.67 4.65 25.23
N ARG A 366 1.94 4.03 26.16
CA ARG A 366 1.62 2.59 26.14
C ARG A 366 0.80 2.14 24.93
N LEU A 367 0.06 3.04 24.28
CA LEU A 367 -0.71 2.73 23.07
C LEU A 367 0.17 2.64 21.82
N GLY A 368 1.34 3.28 21.79
CA GLY A 368 2.23 3.23 20.62
C GLY A 368 1.79 4.06 19.41
N ILE A 369 0.72 4.84 19.55
CA ILE A 369 0.14 5.69 18.48
C ILE A 369 0.90 7.01 18.30
N GLY A 370 1.81 7.34 19.22
CA GLY A 370 2.50 8.63 19.28
C GLY A 370 1.79 9.62 20.20
N GLY A 371 2.48 10.04 21.25
CA GLY A 371 1.91 10.82 22.36
C GLY A 371 1.39 9.96 23.51
N THR A 372 0.67 10.60 24.44
CA THR A 372 0.16 10.00 25.69
C THR A 372 -1.36 10.07 25.84
N GLU A 373 -2.05 10.46 24.77
CA GLU A 373 -3.50 10.64 24.76
C GLU A 373 -4.23 9.30 24.82
N SER A 374 -5.33 9.27 25.56
CA SER A 374 -6.22 8.10 25.61
C SER A 374 -7.20 8.16 24.46
N VAL A 375 -7.53 7.03 23.87
CA VAL A 375 -8.42 6.94 22.71
C VAL A 375 -9.50 5.91 22.98
N SER A 376 -10.74 6.24 22.62
CA SER A 376 -11.90 5.38 22.87
C SER A 376 -12.32 4.55 21.67
N SER A 377 -11.72 4.77 20.51
CA SER A 377 -11.90 3.96 19.30
C SER A 377 -10.57 3.28 18.96
N PRO A 378 -10.56 2.14 18.25
CA PRO A 378 -9.31 1.52 17.79
C PRO A 378 -8.54 2.43 16.84
N THR A 379 -7.35 2.87 17.27
CA THR A 379 -6.50 3.80 16.53
C THR A 379 -5.29 3.07 15.95
N LEU A 380 -5.00 3.30 14.66
CA LEU A 380 -3.89 2.63 13.97
C LEU A 380 -2.53 3.05 14.55
N LEU A 381 -1.62 2.09 14.72
CA LEU A 381 -0.21 2.39 15.02
C LEU A 381 0.51 2.77 13.72
N GLU A 382 0.32 4.02 13.27
CA GLU A 382 0.80 4.53 11.97
C GLU A 382 2.30 4.30 11.73
N SER A 383 3.10 4.29 12.80
CA SER A 383 4.54 4.13 12.74
C SER A 383 4.98 2.78 12.18
N ILE A 384 4.20 1.70 12.41
CA ILE A 384 4.50 0.32 11.99
C ILE A 384 3.43 -0.29 11.08
N GLN A 385 2.50 0.50 10.53
CA GLN A 385 1.49 0.01 9.57
C GLN A 385 2.08 -0.71 8.34
N HIS A 386 3.36 -0.46 8.04
CA HIS A 386 4.12 -1.04 6.93
C HIS A 386 4.74 -2.40 7.27
N VAL A 387 4.73 -2.77 8.55
CA VAL A 387 5.27 -4.02 9.07
C VAL A 387 4.10 -4.97 9.28
N HIS A 388 4.17 -6.16 8.69
CA HIS A 388 3.14 -7.16 8.89
C HIS A 388 3.36 -7.84 10.25
N ILE A 389 2.65 -7.35 11.26
CA ILE A 389 2.72 -7.86 12.63
C ILE A 389 1.92 -9.16 12.76
N LYS A 390 2.59 -10.24 13.17
CA LYS A 390 1.96 -11.55 13.41
C LYS A 390 1.50 -11.75 14.87
N LYS A 391 2.15 -11.09 15.83
CA LYS A 391 1.83 -11.22 17.26
C LYS A 391 2.14 -9.94 18.02
N VAL A 392 1.31 -9.61 18.99
CA VAL A 392 1.57 -8.61 20.03
C VAL A 392 1.59 -9.30 21.39
N ALA A 393 2.54 -8.91 22.24
CA ALA A 393 2.64 -9.34 23.63
C ALA A 393 2.57 -8.14 24.57
N VAL A 394 1.65 -8.23 25.53
CA VAL A 394 1.48 -7.28 26.63
C VAL A 394 0.94 -8.07 27.82
N ASN A 395 1.43 -7.79 29.03
CA ASN A 395 0.87 -8.38 30.25
C ASN A 395 -0.44 -7.68 30.62
N SER A 396 -1.37 -8.36 31.28
CA SER A 396 -2.62 -7.74 31.77
C SER A 396 -2.37 -6.52 32.67
N GLY A 397 -1.29 -6.49 33.44
CA GLY A 397 -0.83 -5.34 34.22
C GLY A 397 0.34 -4.56 33.59
N GLY A 398 0.62 -4.82 32.31
CA GLY A 398 1.74 -4.27 31.57
C GLY A 398 1.47 -2.88 31.00
N LYS A 399 2.53 -2.08 30.93
CA LYS A 399 2.54 -0.70 30.42
C LYS A 399 3.51 -0.52 29.25
N HIS A 400 4.05 -1.64 28.75
CA HIS A 400 4.86 -1.74 27.54
C HIS A 400 4.40 -2.94 26.73
N CYS A 401 4.67 -2.89 25.43
CA CYS A 401 4.30 -3.96 24.51
C CYS A 401 5.52 -4.39 23.70
N LEU A 402 5.46 -5.63 23.24
CA LEU A 402 6.29 -6.14 22.16
C LEU A 402 5.40 -6.47 20.96
N ALA A 403 5.85 -6.20 19.75
CA ALA A 403 5.24 -6.69 18.53
C ALA A 403 6.25 -7.46 17.69
N LEU A 404 5.81 -8.55 17.09
CA LEU A 404 6.63 -9.46 16.32
C LEU A 404 6.15 -9.44 14.86
N SER A 405 7.07 -9.15 13.94
CA SER A 405 6.77 -9.13 12.51
C SER A 405 6.79 -10.54 11.88
N SER A 406 6.22 -10.68 10.69
CA SER A 406 6.35 -11.90 9.87
C SER A 406 7.80 -12.24 9.54
N GLU A 407 8.66 -11.24 9.48
CA GLU A 407 10.09 -11.31 9.21
C GLU A 407 10.92 -11.71 10.44
N GLY A 408 10.28 -11.88 11.61
CA GLY A 408 10.97 -12.26 12.84
C GLY A 408 11.69 -11.09 13.55
N GLU A 409 11.36 -9.84 13.20
CA GLU A 409 11.86 -8.66 13.91
C GLU A 409 10.95 -8.31 15.09
N VAL A 410 11.54 -7.84 16.18
CA VAL A 410 10.81 -7.45 17.41
C VAL A 410 10.83 -5.93 17.56
N PHE A 411 9.65 -5.36 17.76
CA PHE A 411 9.42 -3.96 18.07
C PHE A 411 8.93 -3.81 19.50
N SER A 412 9.28 -2.72 20.16
CA SER A 412 8.82 -2.43 21.52
C SER A 412 8.45 -0.96 21.71
N TRP A 413 7.48 -0.70 22.57
CA TRP A 413 7.04 0.66 22.96
C TRP A 413 6.36 0.67 24.33
N GLY A 414 6.06 1.87 24.81
CA GLY A 414 5.50 2.17 26.12
C GLY A 414 6.59 2.60 27.10
N GLU A 415 6.36 2.29 28.37
CA GLU A 415 7.30 2.63 29.43
C GLU A 415 8.62 1.85 29.33
N ALA A 416 9.74 2.50 29.63
CA ALA A 416 11.07 1.88 29.55
C ALA A 416 11.79 1.70 30.89
N GLU A 417 11.09 1.86 32.01
CA GLU A 417 11.62 1.53 33.32
C GLU A 417 12.24 0.13 33.33
N ASP A 418 13.32 -0.03 34.11
CA ASP A 418 14.08 -1.28 34.24
C ASP A 418 14.71 -1.80 32.93
N GLY A 419 14.64 -1.06 31.81
CA GLY A 419 15.18 -1.49 30.51
C GLY A 419 14.29 -2.46 29.75
N LYS A 420 13.01 -2.61 30.12
CA LYS A 420 12.06 -3.59 29.57
C LYS A 420 11.77 -3.47 28.06
N LEU A 421 12.14 -2.35 27.43
CA LEU A 421 12.09 -2.19 25.96
C LEU A 421 13.31 -2.80 25.23
N GLY A 422 14.44 -3.03 25.89
CA GLY A 422 15.57 -3.72 25.26
C GLY A 422 16.45 -2.86 24.34
N HIS A 423 16.29 -1.53 24.35
CA HIS A 423 17.06 -0.60 23.51
C HIS A 423 18.42 -0.18 24.10
N GLY A 424 18.87 -0.79 25.20
CA GLY A 424 20.12 -0.42 25.88
C GLY A 424 20.04 0.82 26.75
N ASN A 425 18.84 1.31 27.05
CA ASN A 425 18.58 2.47 27.91
C ASN A 425 17.20 2.34 28.60
N ARG A 426 16.83 3.34 29.40
CA ARG A 426 15.54 3.42 30.12
C ARG A 426 14.61 4.51 29.57
N ASN A 427 14.73 4.84 28.28
CA ASN A 427 13.94 5.91 27.66
C ASN A 427 12.64 5.34 27.07
N SER A 428 11.49 5.84 27.54
CA SER A 428 10.18 5.42 27.04
C SER A 428 10.05 5.73 25.55
N CYS A 429 9.33 4.88 24.83
CA CYS A 429 9.07 5.04 23.40
C CYS A 429 7.56 5.12 23.20
N ASP A 430 7.06 6.26 22.73
CA ASP A 430 5.63 6.47 22.47
C ASP A 430 5.16 5.88 21.13
N ARG A 431 6.11 5.33 20.35
CA ARG A 431 5.90 4.61 19.10
C ARG A 431 6.75 3.32 19.09
N PRO A 432 6.26 2.23 18.49
CA PRO A 432 7.03 1.01 18.25
C PRO A 432 8.40 1.29 17.61
N ARG A 433 9.44 0.78 18.25
CA ARG A 433 10.82 0.87 17.79
C ARG A 433 11.43 -0.52 17.72
N VAL A 434 12.17 -0.80 16.65
CA VAL A 434 12.87 -2.10 16.49
C VAL A 434 13.95 -2.30 17.56
N ILE A 435 14.08 -3.52 18.07
CA ILE A 435 15.13 -3.92 19.00
C ILE A 435 16.37 -4.34 18.20
N GLU A 436 17.24 -3.38 17.91
CA GLU A 436 18.42 -3.56 17.05
C GLU A 436 19.31 -4.77 17.43
N SER A 437 19.47 -5.06 18.72
CA SER A 437 20.29 -6.19 19.19
C SER A 437 19.75 -7.57 18.85
N LEU A 438 18.50 -7.68 18.39
CA LEU A 438 17.91 -8.92 17.90
C LEU A 438 17.95 -9.05 16.37
N ARG A 439 18.46 -8.05 15.64
CA ARG A 439 18.55 -8.14 14.18
C ARG A 439 19.44 -9.30 13.75
N GLY A 440 18.98 -10.01 12.72
CA GLY A 440 19.63 -11.24 12.23
C GLY A 440 19.33 -12.49 13.07
N LYS A 441 18.59 -12.37 14.18
CA LYS A 441 18.01 -13.52 14.90
C LYS A 441 16.55 -13.65 14.50
N GLU A 442 16.18 -14.80 13.95
CA GLU A 442 14.79 -15.08 13.58
C GLU A 442 13.96 -15.36 14.83
N VAL A 443 13.20 -14.37 15.31
CA VAL A 443 12.30 -14.53 16.46
C VAL A 443 10.99 -15.14 16.02
N VAL A 444 10.56 -16.20 16.72
CA VAL A 444 9.31 -16.91 16.44
C VAL A 444 8.23 -16.61 17.47
N ASP A 445 8.60 -16.24 18.69
CA ASP A 445 7.64 -15.87 19.73
C ASP A 445 8.14 -14.78 20.70
N ILE A 446 7.19 -14.10 21.36
CA ILE A 446 7.40 -12.99 22.28
C ILE A 446 6.46 -13.06 23.49
N ALA A 447 6.94 -12.59 24.64
CA ALA A 447 6.14 -12.37 25.84
C ALA A 447 6.57 -11.09 26.58
N ALA A 448 5.60 -10.44 27.22
CA ALA A 448 5.83 -9.25 28.04
C ALA A 448 5.24 -9.49 29.43
N GLY A 449 6.01 -9.14 30.46
CA GLY A 449 5.56 -9.08 31.85
C GLY A 449 5.22 -7.65 32.26
N GLY A 450 5.06 -7.39 33.56
CA GLY A 450 4.85 -6.01 34.04
C GLY A 450 6.10 -5.11 33.94
N ALA A 451 7.28 -5.72 34.11
CA ALA A 451 8.57 -5.02 34.19
C ALA A 451 9.72 -5.74 33.46
N HIS A 452 9.43 -6.78 32.69
CA HIS A 452 10.43 -7.54 31.93
C HIS A 452 9.81 -8.11 30.66
N SER A 453 10.64 -8.63 29.79
CA SER A 453 10.31 -9.04 28.42
C SER A 453 11.08 -10.30 28.06
N ALA A 454 10.52 -11.09 27.15
CA ALA A 454 11.15 -12.31 26.66
C ALA A 454 10.85 -12.55 25.17
N CYS A 455 11.74 -13.26 24.48
CA CYS A 455 11.49 -13.76 23.14
C CYS A 455 12.15 -15.12 22.91
N ILE A 456 11.61 -15.88 21.95
CA ILE A 456 12.07 -17.21 21.55
C ILE A 456 12.51 -17.14 20.09
N THR A 457 13.70 -17.64 19.78
CA THR A 457 14.22 -17.75 18.40
C THR A 457 13.72 -19.01 17.68
N SER A 458 13.87 -19.10 16.36
CA SER A 458 13.50 -20.31 15.58
C SER A 458 14.26 -21.57 16.00
N THR A 459 15.48 -21.40 16.54
CA THR A 459 16.30 -22.44 17.16
C THR A 459 15.81 -22.86 18.56
N GLY A 460 14.83 -22.15 19.13
CA GLY A 460 14.28 -22.40 20.47
C GLY A 460 15.09 -21.80 21.61
N GLU A 461 16.01 -20.87 21.33
CA GLU A 461 16.75 -20.15 22.36
C GLU A 461 15.85 -19.09 23.01
N LEU A 462 15.90 -18.98 24.35
CA LEU A 462 15.15 -18.00 25.12
C LEU A 462 16.02 -16.81 25.52
N PHE A 463 15.57 -15.60 25.17
CA PHE A 463 16.17 -14.34 25.63
C PHE A 463 15.23 -13.62 26.59
N THR A 464 15.78 -13.02 27.64
CA THR A 464 15.04 -12.20 28.62
C THR A 464 15.74 -10.89 28.90
N TRP A 465 14.97 -9.83 29.16
CA TRP A 465 15.48 -8.50 29.53
C TRP A 465 14.48 -7.68 30.34
N GLY A 466 14.92 -6.55 30.88
CA GLY A 466 14.17 -5.70 31.82
C GLY A 466 14.64 -5.89 33.27
N LYS A 467 13.70 -5.83 34.23
CA LYS A 467 13.99 -5.89 35.66
C LYS A 467 14.57 -7.22 36.11
N GLY A 468 15.72 -7.20 36.77
CA GLY A 468 16.41 -8.39 37.29
C GLY A 468 15.94 -8.87 38.66
N ARG A 469 15.36 -7.97 39.48
CA ARG A 469 15.02 -8.22 40.89
C ARG A 469 14.19 -9.50 41.08
N TYR A 470 14.59 -10.29 42.09
CA TYR A 470 14.08 -11.63 42.44
C TYR A 470 14.36 -12.72 41.40
N GLY A 471 15.20 -12.44 40.40
CA GLY A 471 15.70 -13.46 39.47
C GLY A 471 14.77 -13.76 38.29
N ARG A 472 13.74 -12.93 38.04
CA ARG A 472 12.73 -13.15 36.96
C ARG A 472 13.31 -13.28 35.56
N LEU A 473 14.55 -12.85 35.35
CA LEU A 473 15.24 -12.99 34.06
C LEU A 473 15.88 -14.37 33.86
N GLY A 474 16.18 -15.11 34.94
CA GLY A 474 16.71 -16.47 34.83
C GLY A 474 18.23 -16.57 34.63
N HIS A 475 18.97 -15.48 34.85
CA HIS A 475 20.42 -15.38 34.57
C HIS A 475 21.32 -15.81 35.73
N GLY A 476 20.75 -16.30 36.84
CA GLY A 476 21.49 -16.65 38.06
C GLY A 476 21.78 -15.48 39.01
N ASP A 477 21.41 -14.26 38.61
CA ASP A 477 21.61 -13.03 39.37
C ASP A 477 20.29 -12.24 39.51
N SER A 478 20.36 -11.01 40.05
CA SER A 478 19.23 -10.09 40.19
C SER A 478 19.42 -8.81 39.34
N GLU A 479 20.31 -8.83 38.36
CA GLU A 479 20.73 -7.63 37.62
C GLU A 479 19.76 -7.29 36.49
N ASP A 480 19.42 -6.01 36.37
CA ASP A 480 18.62 -5.53 35.25
C ASP A 480 19.38 -5.72 33.92
N GLN A 481 18.66 -6.09 32.88
CA GLN A 481 19.22 -6.25 31.54
C GLN A 481 18.57 -5.23 30.60
N MET A 482 19.34 -4.27 30.12
CA MET A 482 18.84 -3.22 29.22
C MET A 482 18.72 -3.69 27.76
N LYS A 483 19.23 -4.89 27.45
CA LYS A 483 19.16 -5.54 26.13
C LYS A 483 18.81 -7.03 26.33
N PRO A 484 18.17 -7.67 25.35
CA PRO A 484 17.96 -9.12 25.33
C PRO A 484 19.22 -9.91 25.67
N LYS A 485 19.16 -10.74 26.72
CA LYS A 485 20.25 -11.63 27.15
C LYS A 485 19.79 -13.08 27.09
N LEU A 486 20.64 -13.97 26.58
CA LEU A 486 20.37 -15.40 26.48
C LEU A 486 20.27 -16.03 27.88
N VAL A 487 19.25 -16.85 28.10
CA VAL A 487 19.10 -17.64 29.33
C VAL A 487 19.96 -18.91 29.23
N GLU A 488 21.23 -18.80 29.61
CA GLU A 488 22.23 -19.88 29.44
C GLU A 488 21.82 -21.21 30.09
N ALA A 489 21.05 -21.17 31.18
CA ALA A 489 20.57 -22.36 31.87
C ALA A 489 19.63 -23.25 31.01
N LEU A 490 19.03 -22.70 29.95
CA LEU A 490 18.17 -23.44 29.01
C LEU A 490 18.84 -23.66 27.65
N LYS A 491 20.14 -23.38 27.53
CA LYS A 491 20.88 -23.61 26.28
C LYS A 491 20.88 -25.09 25.92
N GLY A 492 20.52 -25.39 24.66
CA GLY A 492 20.38 -26.76 24.17
C GLY A 492 19.03 -27.40 24.47
N VAL A 493 18.13 -26.71 25.19
CA VAL A 493 16.74 -27.13 25.38
C VAL A 493 15.84 -26.22 24.55
N ARG A 494 14.99 -26.79 23.70
CA ARG A 494 14.17 -26.02 22.77
C ARG A 494 12.91 -25.49 23.48
N VAL A 495 12.86 -24.19 23.72
CA VAL A 495 11.70 -23.52 24.30
C VAL A 495 10.63 -23.28 23.23
N ILE A 496 9.36 -23.52 23.57
CA ILE A 496 8.22 -23.43 22.63
C ILE A 496 7.11 -22.45 23.05
N ASP A 497 7.01 -22.09 24.33
CA ASP A 497 6.10 -21.06 24.85
C ASP A 497 6.72 -20.41 26.09
N VAL A 498 6.42 -19.13 26.32
CA VAL A 498 6.92 -18.36 27.47
C VAL A 498 5.86 -17.39 27.96
N ALA A 499 5.74 -17.25 29.28
CA ALA A 499 4.85 -16.30 29.93
C ALA A 499 5.56 -15.55 31.05
N CYS A 500 5.30 -14.24 31.12
CA CYS A 500 5.97 -13.30 32.00
C CYS A 500 4.97 -12.65 32.96
N GLY A 501 5.20 -12.74 34.27
CA GLY A 501 4.31 -12.19 35.29
C GLY A 501 4.46 -10.69 35.56
N SER A 502 3.65 -10.18 36.50
CA SER A 502 3.64 -8.79 36.96
C SER A 502 3.89 -8.65 38.47
N GLY A 503 4.20 -7.42 38.91
CA GLY A 503 4.63 -7.15 40.28
C GLY A 503 5.99 -7.78 40.59
N ASP A 504 6.09 -8.45 41.73
CA ASP A 504 7.21 -9.35 42.03
C ASP A 504 6.99 -10.67 41.29
N ALA A 505 7.60 -10.74 40.12
CA ALA A 505 7.14 -11.59 39.04
C ALA A 505 7.89 -12.92 38.94
N GLN A 506 7.15 -13.91 38.49
CA GLN A 506 7.64 -15.17 37.96
C GLN A 506 7.70 -15.15 36.43
N THR A 507 8.46 -16.09 35.88
CA THR A 507 8.51 -16.42 34.46
C THR A 507 8.32 -17.92 34.31
N LEU A 508 7.50 -18.31 33.34
CA LEU A 508 7.21 -19.69 33.00
C LEU A 508 7.61 -19.95 31.55
N CYS A 509 8.09 -21.16 31.26
CA CYS A 509 8.25 -21.59 29.87
C CYS A 509 7.97 -23.08 29.70
N ILE A 510 7.65 -23.46 28.48
CA ILE A 510 7.44 -24.85 28.05
C ILE A 510 8.57 -25.23 27.11
N THR A 511 9.08 -26.44 27.26
CA THR A 511 10.08 -27.02 26.36
C THR A 511 9.49 -28.18 25.55
N ASP A 512 10.08 -28.50 24.41
CA ASP A 512 9.58 -29.53 23.49
C ASP A 512 9.66 -30.98 24.04
N ASP A 513 10.36 -31.17 25.16
CA ASP A 513 10.42 -32.39 25.95
C ASP A 513 9.23 -32.56 26.94
N ASP A 514 8.15 -31.79 26.76
CA ASP A 514 6.96 -31.76 27.62
C ASP A 514 7.27 -31.41 29.10
N SER A 515 8.31 -30.61 29.32
CA SER A 515 8.64 -30.04 30.63
C SER A 515 8.14 -28.59 30.75
N VAL A 516 7.68 -28.23 31.95
CA VAL A 516 7.40 -26.83 32.34
C VAL A 516 8.47 -26.36 33.31
N TRP A 517 9.01 -25.18 33.06
CA TRP A 517 10.01 -24.54 33.91
C TRP A 517 9.47 -23.25 34.51
N SER A 518 9.90 -22.94 35.73
CA SER A 518 9.53 -21.70 36.43
C SER A 518 10.70 -21.08 37.17
N TRP A 519 10.78 -19.75 37.17
CA TRP A 519 11.76 -18.98 37.95
C TRP A 519 11.27 -17.57 38.27
N GLY A 520 12.06 -16.83 39.04
CA GLY A 520 11.72 -15.51 39.55
C GLY A 520 11.23 -15.57 40.99
N ASP A 521 10.28 -14.70 41.31
CA ASP A 521 9.76 -14.56 42.66
C ASP A 521 8.88 -15.74 43.10
N GLY A 522 9.08 -16.18 44.35
CA GLY A 522 8.46 -17.37 44.93
C GLY A 522 7.16 -17.13 45.68
N ASP A 523 6.78 -15.86 45.93
CA ASP A 523 5.67 -15.55 46.83
C ASP A 523 4.37 -16.24 46.42
N TYR A 524 3.59 -16.64 47.43
CA TYR A 524 2.33 -17.38 47.28
C TYR A 524 2.48 -18.76 46.60
N GLY A 525 3.71 -19.21 46.33
CA GLY A 525 4.00 -20.49 45.68
C GLY A 525 3.72 -20.51 44.18
N LYS A 526 3.69 -19.35 43.51
CA LYS A 526 3.42 -19.21 42.07
C LYS A 526 4.47 -19.84 41.14
N LEU A 527 5.59 -20.32 41.69
CA LEU A 527 6.55 -21.17 40.99
C LEU A 527 6.14 -22.64 40.93
N GLY A 528 5.18 -23.09 41.75
CA GLY A 528 4.56 -24.41 41.63
C GLY A 528 5.36 -25.59 42.20
N ARG A 529 6.46 -25.33 42.93
CA ARG A 529 7.34 -26.38 43.48
C ARG A 529 7.08 -26.72 44.95
N GLY A 530 6.01 -26.18 45.54
CA GLY A 530 5.81 -26.17 46.99
C GLY A 530 6.61 -25.06 47.67
N GLY A 531 6.17 -24.63 48.85
CA GLY A 531 6.81 -23.50 49.56
C GLY A 531 6.53 -22.14 48.92
N SER A 532 7.42 -21.17 49.14
CA SER A 532 7.38 -19.82 48.56
C SER A 532 8.79 -19.28 48.21
N ASP A 533 9.76 -20.19 48.04
CA ASP A 533 11.13 -19.80 47.74
C ASP A 533 11.25 -19.39 46.27
N GLY A 534 11.83 -18.21 46.04
CA GLY A 534 12.19 -17.75 44.69
C GLY A 534 13.38 -18.51 44.12
N CYS A 535 13.60 -18.42 42.81
CA CYS A 535 14.84 -18.92 42.20
C CYS A 535 15.28 -18.03 41.03
N LYS A 536 16.60 -17.89 40.88
CA LYS A 536 17.20 -16.99 39.87
C LYS A 536 17.61 -17.69 38.58
N ILE A 537 17.41 -19.00 38.53
CA ILE A 537 17.63 -19.85 37.36
C ILE A 537 16.37 -20.68 37.11
N PRO A 538 16.04 -21.01 35.84
CA PRO A 538 14.96 -21.94 35.50
C PRO A 538 15.05 -23.25 36.27
N GLN A 539 13.93 -23.69 36.87
CA GLN A 539 13.80 -25.01 37.50
C GLN A 539 12.53 -25.71 37.03
N LYS A 540 12.58 -27.03 36.87
CA LYS A 540 11.43 -27.83 36.43
C LYS A 540 10.31 -27.82 37.49
N VAL A 541 9.07 -27.79 37.01
CA VAL A 541 7.86 -27.99 37.81
C VAL A 541 7.44 -29.45 37.67
N GLU A 542 8.02 -30.31 38.50
CA GLU A 542 7.87 -31.78 38.43
C GLU A 542 6.42 -32.26 38.29
N ALA A 543 5.46 -31.57 38.93
CA ALA A 543 4.05 -31.94 38.89
C ALA A 543 3.38 -31.79 37.51
N LEU A 544 4.02 -31.11 36.55
CA LEU A 544 3.48 -30.89 35.20
C LEU A 544 4.22 -31.69 34.11
N ILE A 545 5.29 -32.40 34.46
CA ILE A 545 6.03 -33.22 33.49
C ILE A 545 5.13 -34.34 32.97
N GLY A 546 5.11 -34.54 31.65
CA GLY A 546 4.34 -35.60 31.01
C GLY A 546 2.82 -35.34 30.96
N GLN A 547 2.37 -34.14 31.33
CA GLN A 547 0.95 -33.76 31.28
C GLN A 547 0.52 -33.21 29.90
N GLY A 548 1.44 -33.07 28.95
CA GLY A 548 1.15 -32.50 27.63
C GLY A 548 0.81 -31.02 27.70
N VAL A 549 1.60 -30.20 28.41
CA VAL A 549 1.30 -28.76 28.57
C VAL A 549 1.57 -28.02 27.26
N VAL A 550 0.59 -27.27 26.77
CA VAL A 550 0.66 -26.57 25.47
C VAL A 550 0.64 -25.04 25.60
N LYS A 551 0.21 -24.51 26.75
CA LYS A 551 0.21 -23.08 27.02
C LYS A 551 0.43 -22.80 28.51
N VAL A 552 1.26 -21.82 28.81
CA VAL A 552 1.38 -21.22 30.14
C VAL A 552 0.98 -19.74 30.10
N GLU A 553 0.40 -19.24 31.19
CA GLU A 553 0.01 -17.85 31.36
C GLU A 553 0.30 -17.36 32.78
N CYS A 554 0.50 -16.04 32.93
CA CYS A 554 0.78 -15.39 34.20
C CYS A 554 -0.16 -14.20 34.43
N GLY A 555 -1.03 -14.30 35.43
CA GLY A 555 -1.75 -13.14 35.95
C GLY A 555 -1.00 -12.46 37.10
N SER A 556 -1.67 -11.61 37.88
CA SER A 556 -1.03 -10.96 39.04
C SER A 556 -0.79 -11.97 40.16
N GLN A 557 0.47 -12.37 40.36
CA GLN A 557 0.90 -13.27 41.44
C GLN A 557 0.35 -14.71 41.37
N PHE A 558 -0.13 -15.16 40.20
CA PHE A 558 -0.55 -16.55 39.97
C PHE A 558 -0.19 -17.02 38.56
N SER A 559 -0.22 -18.33 38.39
CA SER A 559 0.25 -19.07 37.22
C SER A 559 -0.83 -20.03 36.73
N VAL A 560 -0.88 -20.22 35.42
CA VAL A 560 -1.85 -21.09 34.74
C VAL A 560 -1.12 -21.97 33.72
N ALA A 561 -1.56 -23.23 33.62
CA ALA A 561 -1.13 -24.13 32.56
C ALA A 561 -2.35 -24.81 31.90
N LEU A 562 -2.35 -24.87 30.58
CA LEU A 562 -3.33 -25.58 29.76
C LEU A 562 -2.64 -26.77 29.09
N THR A 563 -3.27 -27.93 29.19
CA THR A 563 -2.79 -29.17 28.55
C THR A 563 -3.48 -29.43 27.22
N LYS A 564 -2.86 -30.24 26.36
CA LYS A 564 -3.42 -30.73 25.09
C LYS A 564 -4.74 -31.50 25.28
N SER A 565 -4.94 -32.09 26.45
CA SER A 565 -6.18 -32.79 26.83
C SER A 565 -7.32 -31.85 27.27
N GLY A 566 -7.08 -30.54 27.27
CA GLY A 566 -8.04 -29.53 27.69
C GLY A 566 -8.13 -29.34 29.21
N CYS A 567 -7.23 -29.95 29.99
CA CYS A 567 -7.17 -29.73 31.44
C CYS A 567 -6.46 -28.42 31.78
N VAL A 568 -7.03 -27.67 32.74
CA VAL A 568 -6.48 -26.41 33.28
C VAL A 568 -5.93 -26.63 34.68
N TYR A 569 -4.70 -26.16 34.92
CA TYR A 569 -4.05 -26.12 36.22
C TYR A 569 -3.80 -24.66 36.64
N THR A 570 -4.06 -24.33 37.90
CA THR A 570 -3.78 -23.00 38.47
C THR A 570 -3.09 -23.12 39.82
N TRP A 571 -2.16 -22.20 40.09
CA TRP A 571 -1.42 -22.11 41.37
C TRP A 571 -0.87 -20.69 41.60
N GLY A 572 -0.54 -20.36 42.84
CA GLY A 572 -0.09 -19.05 43.29
C GLY A 572 -1.04 -18.43 44.32
N LYS A 573 -1.19 -17.10 44.25
CA LYS A 573 -2.04 -16.32 45.16
C LYS A 573 -3.53 -16.66 44.98
N GLY A 574 -4.23 -16.91 46.08
CA GLY A 574 -5.64 -17.33 46.10
C GLY A 574 -6.66 -16.19 46.23
N ASP A 575 -6.26 -15.04 46.76
CA ASP A 575 -7.15 -13.89 47.03
C ASP A 575 -8.00 -13.51 45.82
N TYR A 576 -9.24 -13.10 46.10
CA TYR A 576 -10.27 -12.76 45.09
C TYR A 576 -10.56 -13.93 44.13
N HIS A 577 -10.29 -15.16 44.57
CA HIS A 577 -10.59 -16.39 43.87
C HIS A 577 -9.99 -16.54 42.46
N ARG A 578 -8.90 -15.83 42.15
CA ARG A 578 -8.24 -15.87 40.83
C ARG A 578 -7.85 -17.29 40.36
N LEU A 579 -7.70 -18.23 41.29
CA LEU A 579 -7.35 -19.62 41.01
C LEU A 579 -8.54 -20.51 40.61
N GLY A 580 -9.77 -20.16 40.98
CA GLY A 580 -10.97 -20.90 40.58
C GLY A 580 -11.24 -22.21 41.32
N HIS A 581 -10.61 -22.45 42.47
CA HIS A 581 -10.75 -23.70 43.25
C HIS A 581 -11.93 -23.72 44.23
N GLY A 582 -12.67 -22.61 44.34
CA GLY A 582 -13.77 -22.46 45.30
C GLY A 582 -13.39 -21.93 46.67
N SER A 583 -12.11 -21.63 46.90
CA SER A 583 -11.59 -20.91 48.07
C SER A 583 -10.60 -19.83 47.63
N ASP A 584 -10.16 -19.00 48.55
CA ASP A 584 -9.11 -17.98 48.40
C ASP A 584 -7.74 -18.44 48.95
N ASP A 585 -7.61 -19.73 49.26
CA ASP A 585 -6.35 -20.32 49.71
C ASP A 585 -5.26 -20.21 48.65
N HIS A 586 -4.04 -19.94 49.09
CA HIS A 586 -2.88 -19.98 48.21
C HIS A 586 -2.55 -21.42 47.84
N VAL A 587 -2.33 -21.67 46.56
CA VAL A 587 -2.04 -23.01 46.04
C VAL A 587 -0.59 -23.04 45.59
N ARG A 588 0.26 -23.82 46.27
CA ARG A 588 1.72 -23.76 46.07
C ARG A 588 2.28 -24.80 45.09
N ARG A 589 1.41 -25.65 44.55
CA ARG A 589 1.70 -26.66 43.50
C ARG A 589 0.58 -26.64 42.47
N PRO A 590 0.85 -26.86 41.17
CA PRO A 590 -0.18 -26.92 40.14
C PRO A 590 -1.35 -27.80 40.55
N ARG A 591 -2.54 -27.20 40.66
CA ARG A 591 -3.77 -27.91 41.01
C ARG A 591 -4.74 -27.83 39.86
N LYS A 592 -5.29 -28.99 39.47
CA LYS A 592 -6.31 -29.07 38.42
C LYS A 592 -7.59 -28.37 38.87
N VAL A 593 -8.16 -27.53 38.02
CA VAL A 593 -9.41 -26.80 38.29
C VAL A 593 -10.60 -27.75 38.12
N ALA A 594 -11.10 -28.31 39.22
CA ALA A 594 -12.11 -29.38 39.20
C ALA A 594 -13.43 -28.97 38.51
N ALA A 595 -13.82 -27.70 38.54
CA ALA A 595 -15.05 -27.22 37.91
C ALA A 595 -15.04 -27.31 36.37
N LEU A 596 -13.87 -27.42 35.74
CA LEU A 596 -13.71 -27.61 34.29
C LEU A 596 -13.46 -29.08 33.92
N GLN A 597 -13.61 -30.02 34.85
CA GLN A 597 -13.43 -31.43 34.56
C GLN A 597 -14.45 -31.93 33.53
N GLY A 598 -13.98 -32.65 32.51
CA GLY A 598 -14.79 -33.13 31.40
C GLY A 598 -15.07 -32.08 30.31
N LYS A 599 -14.57 -30.83 30.48
CA LYS A 599 -14.60 -29.81 29.44
C LYS A 599 -13.25 -29.78 28.72
N ASN A 600 -13.28 -29.84 27.40
CA ASN A 600 -12.07 -29.75 26.57
C ASN A 600 -11.75 -28.27 26.30
N VAL A 601 -10.97 -27.64 27.18
CA VAL A 601 -10.56 -26.24 27.05
C VAL A 601 -9.52 -26.09 25.92
N ILE A 602 -9.76 -25.17 25.00
CA ILE A 602 -8.88 -24.94 23.83
C ILE A 602 -8.16 -23.59 23.87
N SER A 603 -8.66 -22.64 24.66
CA SER A 603 -8.05 -21.31 24.81
C SER A 603 -8.32 -20.80 26.22
N ILE A 604 -7.33 -20.15 26.81
CA ILE A 604 -7.39 -19.54 28.14
C ILE A 604 -6.63 -18.22 28.11
N ALA A 605 -7.16 -17.22 28.81
CA ALA A 605 -6.54 -15.91 28.99
C ALA A 605 -6.68 -15.48 30.45
N THR A 606 -5.70 -14.74 30.94
CA THR A 606 -5.67 -14.22 32.30
C THR A 606 -5.66 -12.70 32.28
N GLY A 607 -6.57 -12.08 33.03
CA GLY A 607 -6.40 -10.70 33.44
C GLY A 607 -5.54 -10.61 34.70
N SER A 608 -5.60 -9.46 35.38
CA SER A 608 -4.83 -9.28 36.61
C SER A 608 -5.34 -10.21 37.73
N LEU A 609 -6.66 -10.34 37.87
CA LEU A 609 -7.32 -11.04 38.99
C LEU A 609 -8.40 -12.04 38.56
N HIS A 610 -8.58 -12.25 37.25
CA HIS A 610 -9.60 -13.13 36.68
C HIS A 610 -9.07 -13.96 35.52
N CYS A 611 -9.81 -15.01 35.17
CA CYS A 611 -9.52 -15.85 34.01
C CYS A 611 -10.75 -15.99 33.13
N VAL A 612 -10.50 -16.19 31.82
CA VAL A 612 -11.50 -16.52 30.82
C VAL A 612 -10.99 -17.74 30.06
N ALA A 613 -11.83 -18.76 29.88
CA ALA A 613 -11.50 -19.97 29.12
C ALA A 613 -12.63 -20.32 28.17
N CYS A 614 -12.31 -20.86 26.99
CA CYS A 614 -13.31 -21.43 26.09
C CYS A 614 -13.02 -22.88 25.70
N THR A 615 -14.08 -23.63 25.45
CA THR A 615 -14.04 -25.05 25.08
C THR A 615 -14.13 -25.25 23.57
N ASP A 616 -13.80 -26.46 23.11
CA ASP A 616 -14.00 -26.89 21.71
C ASP A 616 -15.48 -26.82 21.26
N GLN A 617 -16.43 -26.92 22.19
CA GLN A 617 -17.87 -26.76 21.94
C GLN A 617 -18.33 -25.29 21.91
N GLY A 618 -17.42 -24.34 22.13
CA GLY A 618 -17.73 -22.92 22.14
C GLY A 618 -18.34 -22.37 23.42
N GLU A 619 -18.27 -23.13 24.51
CA GLU A 619 -18.68 -22.68 25.84
C GLU A 619 -17.59 -21.78 26.44
N VAL A 620 -17.98 -20.67 27.08
CA VAL A 620 -17.06 -19.73 27.73
C VAL A 620 -17.25 -19.73 29.23
N PHE A 621 -16.16 -19.88 29.98
CA PHE A 621 -16.14 -19.89 31.44
C PHE A 621 -15.30 -18.75 32.00
N THR A 622 -15.79 -18.10 33.06
CA THR A 622 -15.10 -17.01 33.77
C THR A 622 -15.08 -17.26 35.28
N TRP A 623 -14.01 -16.80 35.94
CA TRP A 623 -13.88 -16.81 37.41
C TRP A 623 -12.85 -15.80 37.90
N GLY A 624 -12.86 -15.56 39.22
CA GLY A 624 -11.98 -14.62 39.90
C GLY A 624 -12.70 -13.36 40.35
N ASP A 625 -11.99 -12.24 40.33
CA ASP A 625 -12.49 -10.92 40.67
C ASP A 625 -13.50 -10.38 39.63
N ASN A 626 -14.45 -9.55 40.07
CA ASN A 626 -15.49 -8.98 39.21
C ASN A 626 -15.82 -7.51 39.49
N ASP A 627 -14.96 -6.75 40.17
CA ASP A 627 -15.28 -5.37 40.57
C ASP A 627 -15.65 -4.47 39.38
N GLU A 628 -15.12 -4.76 38.20
CA GLU A 628 -15.35 -4.03 36.95
C GLU A 628 -16.34 -4.71 36.00
N GLY A 629 -16.96 -5.82 36.41
CA GLY A 629 -17.86 -6.61 35.57
C GLY A 629 -17.14 -7.52 34.57
N GLN A 630 -15.83 -7.75 34.75
CA GLN A 630 -14.95 -8.50 33.83
C GLN A 630 -15.28 -10.00 33.71
N LEU A 631 -16.21 -10.52 34.51
CA LEU A 631 -16.69 -11.89 34.40
C LEU A 631 -17.91 -12.05 33.50
N GLY A 632 -18.61 -10.96 33.15
CA GLY A 632 -19.63 -10.97 32.11
C GLY A 632 -20.97 -11.60 32.50
N ASP A 633 -21.30 -11.66 33.79
CA ASP A 633 -22.54 -12.26 34.30
C ASP A 633 -23.63 -11.24 34.68
N GLY A 634 -23.44 -9.97 34.32
CA GLY A 634 -24.36 -8.87 34.66
C GLY A 634 -24.18 -8.32 36.07
N SER A 635 -23.29 -8.92 36.88
CA SER A 635 -22.98 -8.48 38.24
C SER A 635 -21.60 -7.84 38.36
N THR A 636 -21.24 -7.45 39.58
CA THR A 636 -19.85 -7.12 39.97
C THR A 636 -19.42 -7.96 41.17
N SER A 637 -19.96 -9.18 41.29
CA SER A 637 -19.63 -10.11 42.38
C SER A 637 -18.60 -11.14 41.90
N ALA A 638 -17.58 -11.39 42.73
CA ALA A 638 -16.55 -12.37 42.44
C ALA A 638 -17.15 -13.78 42.27
N ILE A 639 -16.55 -14.58 41.39
CA ILE A 639 -16.98 -15.95 41.10
C ILE A 639 -15.88 -16.92 41.54
N PRO A 640 -16.12 -17.77 42.56
CA PRO A 640 -15.06 -18.57 43.17
C PRO A 640 -14.66 -19.82 42.38
N ARG A 641 -15.50 -20.25 41.41
CA ARG A 641 -15.28 -21.41 40.54
C ARG A 641 -15.72 -21.07 39.12
N PRO A 642 -15.02 -21.54 38.07
CA PRO A 642 -15.42 -21.36 36.67
C PRO A 642 -16.93 -21.47 36.46
N ARG A 643 -17.56 -20.37 36.02
CA ARG A 643 -18.99 -20.28 35.71
C ARG A 643 -19.18 -20.00 34.23
N LEU A 644 -20.16 -20.67 33.63
CA LEU A 644 -20.53 -20.46 32.25
C LEU A 644 -21.08 -19.03 32.03
N VAL A 645 -20.59 -18.34 31.01
CA VAL A 645 -21.11 -17.03 30.57
C VAL A 645 -22.31 -17.26 29.65
N ALA A 646 -23.51 -17.22 30.21
CA ALA A 646 -24.75 -17.57 29.50
C ALA A 646 -24.97 -16.74 28.22
N ALA A 647 -24.59 -15.47 28.21
CA ALA A 647 -24.75 -14.59 27.05
C ALA A 647 -23.96 -15.03 25.80
N LEU A 648 -22.92 -15.84 25.95
CA LEU A 648 -22.07 -16.32 24.85
C LEU A 648 -22.45 -17.72 24.36
N GLN A 649 -23.47 -18.34 24.94
CA GLN A 649 -23.96 -19.64 24.48
C GLN A 649 -24.46 -19.58 23.03
N GLY A 650 -24.10 -20.59 22.25
CA GLY A 650 -24.43 -20.67 20.83
C GLY A 650 -23.64 -19.73 19.90
N LYS A 651 -22.71 -18.91 20.42
CA LYS A 651 -21.89 -17.99 19.61
C LYS A 651 -20.61 -18.62 19.02
N LYS A 652 -20.39 -19.92 19.27
CA LYS A 652 -19.26 -20.72 18.76
C LYS A 652 -17.88 -20.08 19.06
N ILE A 653 -17.69 -19.58 20.28
CA ILE A 653 -16.47 -18.88 20.68
C ILE A 653 -15.26 -19.83 20.70
N ASN A 654 -14.17 -19.48 20.03
CA ASN A 654 -12.96 -20.31 19.98
C ASN A 654 -11.67 -19.52 20.29
N ARG A 655 -11.81 -18.24 20.65
CA ARG A 655 -10.73 -17.37 21.10
C ARG A 655 -11.20 -16.49 22.25
N VAL A 656 -10.32 -16.27 23.21
CA VAL A 656 -10.53 -15.41 24.37
C VAL A 656 -9.29 -14.56 24.63
N ALA A 657 -9.49 -13.35 25.15
CA ALA A 657 -8.42 -12.46 25.56
C ALA A 657 -8.82 -11.66 26.80
N CYS A 658 -7.83 -11.16 27.52
CA CYS A 658 -8.03 -10.30 28.68
C CYS A 658 -7.06 -9.12 28.62
N GLY A 659 -7.45 -8.01 29.25
CA GLY A 659 -6.51 -7.03 29.79
C GLY A 659 -6.56 -7.01 31.31
N SER A 660 -6.20 -5.90 31.94
CA SER A 660 -6.15 -5.82 33.42
C SER A 660 -7.44 -6.26 34.12
N ALA A 661 -8.58 -5.71 33.67
CA ALA A 661 -9.91 -5.91 34.25
C ALA A 661 -11.01 -5.84 33.17
N HIS A 662 -10.70 -6.30 31.96
CA HIS A 662 -11.66 -6.43 30.87
C HIS A 662 -11.36 -7.71 30.08
N SER A 663 -12.36 -8.18 29.35
CA SER A 663 -12.39 -9.50 28.75
C SER A 663 -13.00 -9.43 27.35
N LEU A 664 -12.49 -10.28 26.45
CA LEU A 664 -12.98 -10.41 25.08
C LEU A 664 -13.16 -11.88 24.71
N ALA A 665 -14.14 -12.15 23.88
CA ALA A 665 -14.39 -13.45 23.27
C ALA A 665 -14.82 -13.28 21.82
N TRP A 666 -14.29 -14.13 20.93
CA TRP A 666 -14.71 -14.14 19.53
C TRP A 666 -14.61 -15.53 18.92
N SER A 667 -15.27 -15.68 17.77
CA SER A 667 -15.21 -16.87 16.92
C SER A 667 -14.36 -16.56 15.70
N THR A 668 -13.34 -17.38 15.43
CA THR A 668 -12.71 -17.47 14.10
C THR A 668 -13.40 -18.50 13.20
N SER A 669 -14.32 -19.30 13.74
CA SER A 669 -15.25 -20.10 12.95
C SER A 669 -16.20 -19.19 12.16
N LYS A 670 -16.63 -19.66 10.98
CA LYS A 670 -17.51 -18.94 10.04
C LYS A 670 -18.60 -18.17 10.80
N PRO A 671 -18.76 -16.84 10.60
CA PRO A 671 -19.89 -16.13 11.19
C PRO A 671 -21.19 -16.77 10.73
N VAL A 672 -22.24 -16.72 11.57
CA VAL A 672 -23.58 -17.24 11.24
C VAL A 672 -24.16 -16.59 9.97
N ASN A 673 -23.59 -15.44 9.55
CA ASN A 673 -23.93 -14.70 8.34
C ASN A 673 -22.85 -14.77 7.22
N ALA A 674 -21.77 -15.56 7.36
CA ALA A 674 -20.86 -15.80 6.24
C ALA A 674 -21.64 -16.50 5.12
N GLY A 675 -21.79 -15.81 3.99
CA GLY A 675 -22.55 -16.33 2.86
C GLY A 675 -23.90 -15.64 2.62
N LYS A 676 -24.22 -14.51 3.27
CA LYS A 676 -25.28 -13.64 2.75
C LYS A 676 -24.76 -13.01 1.46
N LEU A 677 -25.04 -13.70 0.36
CA LEU A 677 -24.77 -13.22 -0.98
C LEU A 677 -25.84 -12.20 -1.37
N PRO A 678 -25.50 -11.23 -2.23
CA PRO A 678 -26.47 -10.41 -2.92
C PRO A 678 -27.53 -11.30 -3.57
N VAL A 679 -28.79 -10.88 -3.53
CA VAL A 679 -29.90 -11.65 -4.10
C VAL A 679 -29.78 -11.72 -5.63
N GLN A 680 -29.24 -10.67 -6.24
CA GLN A 680 -29.06 -10.56 -7.69
C GLN A 680 -27.86 -9.65 -8.02
N VAL A 681 -27.33 -9.80 -9.24
CA VAL A 681 -26.31 -8.93 -9.81
C VAL A 681 -26.93 -7.57 -10.15
N PRO A 682 -26.37 -6.44 -9.70
CA PRO A 682 -26.85 -5.12 -10.08
C PRO A 682 -26.81 -4.91 -11.61
N MET A 683 -27.84 -4.26 -12.16
CA MET A 683 -28.03 -4.05 -13.61
C MET A 683 -26.84 -3.37 -14.31
N GLU A 684 -26.03 -2.61 -13.60
CA GLU A 684 -24.82 -1.94 -14.13
C GLU A 684 -23.70 -2.93 -14.52
N TYR A 685 -23.70 -4.17 -14.01
CA TYR A 685 -22.71 -5.20 -14.31
C TYR A 685 -23.22 -6.23 -15.33
N ASN A 686 -23.37 -5.77 -16.58
CA ASN A 686 -24.00 -6.56 -17.65
C ASN A 686 -23.33 -7.90 -17.95
N HIS A 687 -21.99 -8.00 -17.86
CA HIS A 687 -21.28 -9.25 -18.15
C HIS A 687 -21.52 -10.31 -17.08
N LEU A 688 -21.87 -9.91 -15.86
CA LEU A 688 -22.07 -10.83 -14.73
C LEU A 688 -23.50 -11.39 -14.63
N GLN A 689 -24.46 -10.82 -15.37
CA GLN A 689 -25.89 -11.11 -15.23
C GLN A 689 -26.26 -12.59 -15.43
N ASN A 690 -25.51 -13.32 -16.26
CA ASN A 690 -25.78 -14.73 -16.59
C ASN A 690 -25.06 -15.72 -15.66
N ILE A 691 -24.32 -15.24 -14.66
CA ILE A 691 -23.50 -16.07 -13.77
C ILE A 691 -24.14 -16.10 -12.38
N THR A 692 -24.23 -17.30 -11.79
CA THR A 692 -24.82 -17.46 -10.47
C THR A 692 -23.95 -16.83 -9.37
N MET A 693 -24.60 -16.31 -8.32
CA MET A 693 -23.92 -15.65 -7.20
C MET A 693 -22.86 -16.52 -6.49
N PRO A 694 -23.06 -17.83 -6.26
CA PRO A 694 -22.02 -18.69 -5.70
C PRO A 694 -20.80 -18.84 -6.61
N VAL A 695 -20.99 -18.90 -7.93
CA VAL A 695 -19.89 -18.97 -8.91
C VAL A 695 -19.12 -17.65 -8.95
N LEU A 696 -19.82 -16.50 -8.95
CA LEU A 696 -19.20 -15.17 -8.84
C LEU A 696 -18.41 -15.02 -7.54
N ARG A 697 -19.00 -15.44 -6.40
CA ARG A 697 -18.30 -15.49 -5.11
C ARG A 697 -17.01 -16.28 -5.25
N ASN A 698 -17.06 -17.51 -5.77
CA ASN A 698 -15.91 -18.41 -5.91
C ASN A 698 -14.85 -17.85 -6.88
N ARG A 699 -15.25 -17.14 -7.95
CA ARG A 699 -14.31 -16.44 -8.83
C ARG A 699 -13.61 -15.29 -8.11
N LEU A 700 -14.35 -14.52 -7.31
CA LEU A 700 -13.80 -13.43 -6.52
C LEU A 700 -12.72 -13.90 -5.54
N VAL A 701 -12.90 -15.09 -4.96
CA VAL A 701 -11.88 -15.78 -4.15
C VAL A 701 -10.58 -15.99 -4.90
N LEU A 702 -10.71 -16.53 -6.11
CA LEU A 702 -9.59 -16.88 -6.95
C LEU A 702 -8.77 -15.62 -7.25
N LEU A 703 -9.44 -14.53 -7.63
CA LEU A 703 -8.82 -13.22 -7.89
C LEU A 703 -8.18 -12.63 -6.62
N HIS A 704 -8.82 -12.77 -5.46
CA HIS A 704 -8.24 -12.38 -4.17
C HIS A 704 -6.97 -13.15 -3.85
N HIS A 705 -7.01 -14.48 -3.96
CA HIS A 705 -5.87 -15.32 -3.67
C HIS A 705 -4.71 -15.08 -4.65
N PHE A 706 -5.02 -14.86 -5.93
CA PHE A 706 -4.03 -14.42 -6.91
C PHE A 706 -3.38 -13.10 -6.49
N SER A 707 -4.18 -12.12 -6.05
CA SER A 707 -3.67 -10.83 -5.56
C SER A 707 -2.77 -11.00 -4.32
N ASP A 708 -3.13 -11.87 -3.37
CA ASP A 708 -2.32 -12.19 -2.19
C ASP A 708 -0.94 -12.79 -2.55
N LEU A 709 -0.86 -13.54 -3.66
CA LEU A 709 0.38 -14.13 -4.16
C LEU A 709 1.21 -13.12 -4.98
N PHE A 710 0.53 -12.37 -5.84
CA PHE A 710 1.14 -11.48 -6.81
C PHE A 710 1.64 -10.19 -6.17
N CYS A 711 0.83 -9.52 -5.36
CA CYS A 711 1.13 -8.19 -4.83
C CYS A 711 2.43 -8.13 -3.98
N PRO A 712 2.73 -9.11 -3.10
CA PRO A 712 4.02 -9.16 -2.39
C PRO A 712 5.23 -9.40 -3.30
N SER A 713 5.00 -9.94 -4.50
CA SER A 713 6.03 -10.33 -5.47
C SER A 713 6.29 -9.26 -6.54
N ILE A 714 5.48 -8.18 -6.57
CA ILE A 714 5.57 -7.08 -7.55
C ILE A 714 7.00 -6.57 -7.77
N PRO A 715 7.84 -6.35 -6.73
CA PRO A 715 9.20 -5.83 -6.94
C PRO A 715 10.11 -6.72 -7.80
N MET A 716 9.73 -7.97 -8.04
CA MET A 716 10.46 -8.96 -8.84
C MET A 716 9.93 -9.08 -10.29
N PHE A 717 8.88 -8.33 -10.65
CA PHE A 717 8.33 -8.29 -12.01
C PHE A 717 8.81 -7.04 -12.76
N ASP A 718 9.08 -7.20 -14.05
CA ASP A 718 9.45 -6.08 -14.93
C ASP A 718 8.20 -5.33 -15.42
N LEU A 719 7.93 -4.17 -14.81
CA LEU A 719 6.74 -3.36 -15.04
C LEU A 719 6.84 -2.38 -16.21
N LEU A 720 8.03 -2.18 -16.80
CA LEU A 720 8.29 -1.09 -17.76
C LEU A 720 8.36 -1.54 -19.22
N ARG A 721 8.41 -2.85 -19.47
CA ARG A 721 8.75 -3.41 -20.78
C ARG A 721 7.60 -3.47 -21.80
N GLY A 722 6.36 -3.19 -21.38
CA GLY A 722 5.18 -3.20 -22.26
C GLY A 722 5.20 -2.16 -23.39
N LYS A 723 6.09 -1.16 -23.34
CA LYS A 723 6.12 -0.03 -24.30
C LYS A 723 7.06 -0.19 -25.50
N LEU A 724 7.93 -1.20 -25.52
CA LEU A 724 8.79 -1.48 -26.66
C LEU A 724 8.16 -2.63 -27.47
N ALA A 725 7.29 -2.29 -28.42
CA ALA A 725 7.01 -3.21 -29.51
C ALA A 725 8.33 -3.44 -30.26
N ASP A 726 8.83 -4.69 -30.27
CA ASP A 726 9.83 -5.09 -31.27
C ASP A 726 9.22 -4.76 -32.65
N GLU A 727 9.99 -4.15 -33.56
CA GLU A 727 9.58 -3.77 -34.93
C GLU A 727 8.99 -4.95 -35.76
N ASN A 728 9.07 -6.19 -35.24
CA ASN A 728 8.60 -7.42 -35.85
C ASN A 728 7.30 -8.00 -35.24
N GLY A 729 6.53 -7.26 -34.43
CA GLY A 729 5.16 -7.65 -34.09
C GLY A 729 4.98 -8.86 -33.16
N SER A 730 6.03 -9.34 -32.48
CA SER A 730 5.88 -10.35 -31.43
C SER A 730 5.33 -9.71 -30.14
N LYS A 731 4.18 -10.19 -29.65
CA LYS A 731 3.56 -9.73 -28.38
C LYS A 731 4.61 -9.69 -27.25
N PRO A 732 4.72 -8.58 -26.50
CA PRO A 732 5.70 -8.44 -25.43
C PRO A 732 5.49 -9.49 -24.31
N LEU A 733 6.55 -9.73 -23.54
CA LEU A 733 6.50 -10.45 -22.27
C LEU A 733 5.35 -9.91 -21.40
N VAL A 734 4.58 -10.81 -20.76
CA VAL A 734 3.49 -10.55 -19.78
C VAL A 734 3.17 -9.06 -19.65
N GLY A 735 2.23 -8.58 -20.44
CA GLY A 735 1.81 -7.19 -20.39
C GLY A 735 1.06 -7.00 -19.08
N LEU A 736 1.74 -6.56 -18.03
CA LEU A 736 1.15 -6.29 -16.71
C LEU A 736 -0.01 -5.28 -16.77
N ASP A 737 -0.07 -4.51 -17.87
CA ASP A 737 -1.20 -3.67 -18.24
C ASP A 737 -2.53 -4.45 -18.32
N THR A 738 -2.51 -5.75 -18.63
CA THR A 738 -3.68 -6.64 -18.64
C THR A 738 -4.07 -7.11 -17.23
N LEU A 739 -3.13 -7.08 -16.27
CA LEU A 739 -3.39 -7.53 -14.91
C LEU A 739 -4.04 -6.45 -14.04
N ARG A 740 -4.00 -5.17 -14.43
CA ARG A 740 -4.54 -4.06 -13.62
C ARG A 740 -6.01 -4.24 -13.23
N GLY A 741 -6.80 -4.81 -14.14
CA GLY A 741 -8.23 -5.03 -14.00
C GLY A 741 -8.61 -6.31 -13.27
N VAL A 742 -7.65 -7.22 -13.05
CA VAL A 742 -7.87 -8.53 -12.40
C VAL A 742 -7.16 -8.67 -11.05
N LEU A 743 -6.47 -7.61 -10.61
CA LEU A 743 -5.86 -7.50 -9.30
C LEU A 743 -6.76 -6.68 -8.37
N VAL A 744 -6.97 -7.20 -7.15
CA VAL A 744 -7.75 -6.51 -6.13
C VAL A 744 -7.06 -5.20 -5.73
N SER A 745 -7.82 -4.11 -5.75
CA SER A 745 -7.31 -2.74 -5.51
C SER A 745 -6.54 -2.61 -4.19
N SER A 746 -7.06 -3.17 -3.10
CA SER A 746 -6.42 -3.12 -1.79
C SER A 746 -5.04 -3.80 -1.75
N GLY A 747 -4.84 -4.89 -2.49
CA GLY A 747 -3.54 -5.56 -2.61
C GLY A 747 -2.52 -4.69 -3.35
N LYS A 748 -2.94 -4.07 -4.47
CA LYS A 748 -2.12 -3.12 -5.24
C LYS A 748 -1.72 -1.92 -4.39
N GLU A 749 -2.68 -1.33 -3.70
CA GLU A 749 -2.46 -0.20 -2.80
C GLU A 749 -1.51 -0.54 -1.66
N ALA A 750 -1.67 -1.70 -1.02
CA ALA A 750 -0.80 -2.11 0.08
C ALA A 750 0.66 -2.26 -0.38
N ALA A 751 0.89 -2.87 -1.55
CA ALA A 751 2.22 -2.99 -2.14
C ALA A 751 2.80 -1.61 -2.50
N PHE A 752 2.02 -0.74 -3.13
CA PHE A 752 2.44 0.62 -3.48
C PHE A 752 2.77 1.45 -2.24
N ARG A 753 1.90 1.40 -1.22
CA ARG A 753 2.03 2.13 0.03
C ARG A 753 3.26 1.68 0.82
N LYS A 754 3.57 0.39 0.83
CA LYS A 754 4.79 -0.16 1.44
C LYS A 754 6.05 0.51 0.88
N VAL A 755 6.12 0.68 -0.44
CA VAL A 755 7.24 1.34 -1.13
C VAL A 755 7.31 2.84 -0.80
N VAL A 756 6.17 3.53 -0.82
CA VAL A 756 6.09 4.95 -0.43
C VAL A 756 6.52 5.14 1.03
N GLN A 757 6.09 4.27 1.95
CA GLN A 757 6.42 4.34 3.37
C GLN A 757 7.89 4.04 3.66
N ALA A 758 8.49 3.06 2.96
CA ALA A 758 9.90 2.72 3.11
C ALA A 758 10.85 3.86 2.68
N THR A 759 10.38 4.76 1.81
CA THR A 759 11.12 5.93 1.35
C THR A 759 10.88 7.19 2.19
N MET A 760 10.04 7.15 3.23
CA MET A 760 9.69 8.35 4.00
C MET A 760 10.83 8.83 4.92
N VAL A 761 11.08 10.15 4.92
CA VAL A 761 11.97 10.82 5.88
C VAL A 761 11.17 11.28 7.09
N ARG A 762 11.44 10.73 8.29
CA ARG A 762 10.63 10.98 9.50
C ARG A 762 11.26 11.92 10.52
N ASP A 763 12.53 12.30 10.33
CA ASP A 763 13.30 13.06 11.32
C ASP A 763 13.08 14.58 11.23
N ARG A 764 12.24 15.06 10.29
CA ARG A 764 11.95 16.49 10.09
C ARG A 764 10.46 16.77 10.18
N GLN A 765 10.11 17.92 10.78
CA GLN A 765 8.73 18.35 10.99
C GLN A 765 8.09 19.02 9.76
N HIS A 766 8.88 19.72 8.94
CA HIS A 766 8.42 20.36 7.70
C HIS A 766 9.57 20.51 6.70
N GLY A 767 9.22 20.70 5.43
CA GLY A 767 10.17 21.02 4.36
C GLY A 767 10.55 22.52 4.31
N PRO A 768 11.06 23.03 3.17
CA PRO A 768 11.51 24.42 3.08
C PRO A 768 10.39 25.43 3.34
N VAL A 769 10.78 26.62 3.83
CA VAL A 769 9.86 27.77 3.96
C VAL A 769 9.79 28.48 2.62
N ILE A 770 8.57 28.72 2.13
CA ILE A 770 8.31 29.32 0.83
C ILE A 770 7.40 30.53 0.99
N GLU A 771 7.82 31.66 0.41
CA GLU A 771 7.06 32.91 0.41
C GLU A 771 6.18 33.00 -0.84
N LEU A 772 4.90 33.31 -0.67
CA LEU A 772 3.89 33.39 -1.74
C LEU A 772 3.08 34.69 -1.65
N ASN A 773 2.77 35.29 -2.79
CA ASN A 773 2.03 36.56 -2.88
C ASN A 773 0.72 36.38 -3.66
N ARG A 774 -0.39 36.16 -2.95
CA ARG A 774 -1.73 36.02 -3.57
C ARG A 774 -2.32 37.36 -4.01
N ILE A 775 -1.96 38.47 -3.37
CA ILE A 775 -2.42 39.82 -3.73
C ILE A 775 -1.95 40.20 -5.14
N GLN A 776 -0.76 39.74 -5.53
CA GLN A 776 -0.21 39.94 -6.88
C GLN A 776 -1.04 39.25 -7.98
N VAL A 777 -1.67 38.12 -7.67
CA VAL A 777 -2.51 37.36 -8.62
C VAL A 777 -3.72 38.20 -9.04
N LYS A 778 -4.47 38.73 -8.07
CA LYS A 778 -5.65 39.59 -8.30
C LYS A 778 -5.31 40.82 -9.13
N ARG A 779 -4.16 41.47 -8.86
CA ARG A 779 -3.69 42.65 -9.61
C ARG A 779 -3.25 42.32 -11.05
N SER A 780 -2.74 41.10 -11.28
CA SER A 780 -2.20 40.71 -12.59
C SER A 780 -3.26 40.19 -13.56
N ARG A 781 -4.45 39.82 -13.09
CA ARG A 781 -5.58 39.30 -13.89
C ARG A 781 -6.41 40.38 -14.59
N SER A 782 -5.87 41.58 -14.82
CA SER A 782 -6.62 42.85 -15.08
C SER A 782 -7.48 42.93 -16.35
N LYS A 783 -7.90 41.81 -16.96
CA LYS A 783 -9.00 41.67 -17.95
C LYS A 783 -9.38 40.19 -18.23
N GLY A 784 -9.36 39.31 -17.23
CA GLY A 784 -9.87 37.93 -17.36
C GLY A 784 -8.94 36.93 -18.06
N GLY A 785 -7.62 37.18 -18.08
CA GLY A 785 -6.60 36.30 -18.65
C GLY A 785 -5.65 35.68 -17.61
N LEU A 786 -4.54 35.12 -18.11
CA LEU A 786 -3.47 34.50 -17.31
C LEU A 786 -2.96 35.44 -16.19
N ALA A 787 -2.54 34.85 -15.07
CA ALA A 787 -1.89 35.59 -13.99
C ALA A 787 -0.43 35.93 -14.37
N GLY A 788 -0.26 36.99 -15.17
CA GLY A 788 1.02 37.38 -15.76
C GLY A 788 1.42 36.54 -16.99
N PRO A 789 2.61 36.76 -17.56
CA PRO A 789 3.11 36.01 -18.72
C PRO A 789 3.15 34.51 -18.40
N ASP A 790 2.54 33.67 -19.24
CA ASP A 790 2.48 32.21 -19.07
C ASP A 790 1.94 31.75 -17.68
N GLY A 791 1.21 32.61 -16.96
CA GLY A 791 0.68 32.31 -15.62
C GLY A 791 1.73 32.31 -14.50
N ILE A 792 2.95 32.81 -14.71
CA ILE A 792 4.04 32.73 -13.70
C ILE A 792 3.78 33.49 -12.40
N LYS A 793 2.86 34.46 -12.39
CA LYS A 793 2.52 35.24 -11.18
C LYS A 793 1.41 34.60 -10.35
N SER A 794 0.76 33.55 -10.85
CA SER A 794 -0.15 32.69 -10.05
C SER A 794 0.59 32.11 -8.84
N VAL A 795 -0.13 31.71 -7.78
CA VAL A 795 0.45 30.96 -6.66
C VAL A 795 1.11 29.66 -7.17
N PHE A 796 0.49 28.98 -8.13
CA PHE A 796 1.07 27.81 -8.80
C PHE A 796 2.39 28.14 -9.51
N GLY A 797 2.43 29.23 -10.29
CA GLY A 797 3.62 29.69 -11.01
C GLY A 797 4.74 30.12 -10.07
N GLN A 798 4.40 30.81 -8.98
CA GLN A 798 5.33 31.19 -7.92
C GLN A 798 5.94 29.93 -7.27
N MET A 799 5.14 28.92 -6.95
CA MET A 799 5.66 27.65 -6.41
C MET A 799 6.54 26.90 -7.40
N CYS A 800 6.15 26.86 -8.68
CA CYS A 800 6.97 26.27 -9.74
C CYS A 800 8.35 26.95 -9.83
N SER A 801 8.43 28.27 -9.64
CA SER A 801 9.71 29.00 -9.63
C SER A 801 10.63 28.60 -8.47
N LYS A 802 10.05 28.07 -7.38
CA LYS A 802 10.76 27.59 -6.19
C LYS A 802 11.11 26.11 -6.26
N MET A 803 10.89 25.43 -7.39
CA MET A 803 11.11 23.99 -7.51
C MET A 803 12.52 23.53 -7.08
N ALA A 804 13.54 24.38 -7.25
CA ALA A 804 14.92 24.10 -6.83
C ALA A 804 15.14 24.03 -5.31
N SER A 805 14.23 24.56 -4.49
CA SER A 805 14.33 24.47 -3.02
C SER A 805 13.89 23.10 -2.48
N PHE A 806 13.18 22.30 -3.27
CA PHE A 806 12.75 20.96 -2.89
C PHE A 806 13.88 19.95 -3.09
N THR A 807 14.63 19.69 -2.01
CA THR A 807 15.56 18.55 -1.96
C THR A 807 14.81 17.21 -2.02
N PRO A 808 15.46 16.12 -2.48
CA PRO A 808 14.84 14.79 -2.48
C PRO A 808 14.23 14.42 -1.13
N ASP A 809 14.95 14.67 -0.03
CA ASP A 809 14.48 14.39 1.32
C ASP A 809 13.22 15.19 1.71
N SER A 810 13.08 16.42 1.20
CA SER A 810 11.89 17.25 1.48
C SER A 810 10.64 16.68 0.81
N LEU A 811 10.75 16.20 -0.43
CA LEU A 811 9.65 15.58 -1.16
C LEU A 811 9.22 14.22 -0.56
N LEU A 812 10.11 13.59 0.20
CA LEU A 812 9.87 12.30 0.85
C LEU A 812 9.32 12.43 2.28
N LEU A 813 8.98 13.64 2.74
CA LEU A 813 8.36 13.83 4.04
C LEU A 813 6.94 13.22 4.08
N PRO A 814 6.52 12.64 5.23
CA PRO A 814 5.18 12.07 5.40
C PRO A 814 4.06 13.13 5.41
N HIS A 815 4.39 14.38 5.74
CA HIS A 815 3.48 15.51 5.77
C HIS A 815 4.26 16.82 5.64
N ARG A 816 3.55 17.92 5.30
CA ARG A 816 4.09 19.29 5.30
C ARG A 816 5.39 19.41 4.51
N VAL A 817 5.31 19.04 3.24
CA VAL A 817 6.44 19.06 2.28
C VAL A 817 7.04 20.47 2.13
N TRP A 818 6.30 21.52 2.53
CA TRP A 818 6.80 22.88 2.71
C TRP A 818 6.04 23.59 3.84
N LYS A 819 6.58 24.72 4.28
CA LYS A 819 5.90 25.72 5.11
C LYS A 819 5.67 26.98 4.27
N VAL A 820 4.48 27.57 4.32
CA VAL A 820 4.14 28.77 3.55
C VAL A 820 4.20 30.00 4.42
N LYS A 821 4.66 31.13 3.85
CA LYS A 821 4.48 32.48 4.39
C LYS A 821 3.84 33.34 3.31
N PHE A 822 2.59 33.75 3.53
CA PHE A 822 1.89 34.64 2.60
C PHE A 822 2.35 36.09 2.81
N ILE A 823 2.81 36.73 1.74
CA ILE A 823 3.35 38.09 1.79
C ILE A 823 2.21 39.08 2.01
N GLY A 824 2.30 39.86 3.09
CA GLY A 824 1.29 40.86 3.47
C GLY A 824 0.17 40.33 4.34
N GLU A 825 0.30 39.10 4.87
CA GLU A 825 -0.74 38.42 5.65
C GLU A 825 -0.15 37.76 6.90
N SER A 826 -0.90 37.78 8.00
CA SER A 826 -0.51 37.15 9.26
C SER A 826 -1.04 35.71 9.33
N VAL A 827 -0.27 34.76 8.80
CA VAL A 827 -0.55 33.32 8.94
C VAL A 827 0.55 32.68 9.79
N ASP A 828 0.24 32.39 11.05
CA ASP A 828 1.20 31.84 12.03
C ASP A 828 1.19 30.31 12.11
N ASP A 829 0.12 29.64 11.67
CA ASP A 829 0.02 28.17 11.75
C ASP A 829 0.78 27.46 10.61
N CYS A 830 1.52 26.42 10.99
CA CYS A 830 2.28 25.58 10.08
C CYS A 830 1.40 24.62 9.24
N GLY A 831 0.13 24.40 9.63
CA GLY A 831 -0.80 23.49 8.94
C GLY A 831 -1.77 24.17 7.98
N GLY A 832 -2.43 25.24 8.43
CA GLY A 832 -3.42 26.00 7.64
C GLY A 832 -2.86 26.51 6.31
N GLY A 833 -1.76 27.27 6.34
CA GLY A 833 -1.17 27.86 5.14
C GLY A 833 -0.68 26.82 4.10
N TYR A 834 -0.26 25.63 4.54
CA TYR A 834 0.08 24.53 3.63
C TYR A 834 -1.14 24.06 2.84
N SER A 835 -2.24 23.78 3.52
CA SER A 835 -3.47 23.26 2.89
C SER A 835 -4.11 24.31 1.98
N GLU A 836 -4.11 25.57 2.41
CA GLU A 836 -4.65 26.70 1.65
C GLU A 836 -3.84 26.94 0.36
N SER A 837 -2.50 26.88 0.42
CA SER A 837 -1.68 27.01 -0.78
C SER A 837 -1.97 25.95 -1.84
N ILE A 838 -2.26 24.71 -1.43
CA ILE A 838 -2.64 23.63 -2.36
C ILE A 838 -4.02 23.88 -2.96
N ALA A 839 -4.99 24.31 -2.15
CA ALA A 839 -6.33 24.60 -2.62
C ALA A 839 -6.33 25.72 -3.66
N GLU A 840 -5.61 26.81 -3.40
CA GLU A 840 -5.45 27.94 -4.33
C GLU A 840 -4.79 27.50 -5.65
N MET A 841 -3.70 26.72 -5.56
CA MET A 841 -3.06 26.16 -6.76
C MET A 841 -4.00 25.30 -7.60
N CYS A 842 -4.86 24.49 -6.97
CA CYS A 842 -5.84 23.68 -7.70
C CYS A 842 -6.90 24.55 -8.39
N ASP A 843 -7.35 25.63 -7.74
CA ASP A 843 -8.29 26.58 -8.34
C ASP A 843 -7.68 27.32 -9.53
N GLU A 844 -6.46 27.84 -9.39
CA GLU A 844 -5.72 28.56 -10.45
C GLU A 844 -5.46 27.71 -11.71
N LEU A 845 -5.29 26.40 -11.55
CA LEU A 845 -5.16 25.46 -12.66
C LEU A 845 -6.45 25.35 -13.50
N GLN A 846 -7.62 25.60 -12.90
CA GLN A 846 -8.94 25.37 -13.49
C GLN A 846 -9.71 26.66 -13.80
N ASN A 847 -9.28 27.83 -13.28
CA ASN A 847 -9.97 29.11 -13.43
C ASN A 847 -9.39 30.02 -14.54
N GLY A 848 -8.47 29.50 -15.35
CA GLY A 848 -7.80 30.25 -16.44
C GLY A 848 -6.61 31.12 -16.00
N SER A 849 -6.15 31.03 -14.75
CA SER A 849 -4.95 31.76 -14.28
C SER A 849 -3.64 31.18 -14.84
N THR A 850 -3.65 29.92 -15.29
CA THR A 850 -2.51 29.22 -15.90
C THR A 850 -2.88 28.68 -17.30
N PRO A 851 -1.91 28.52 -18.22
CA PRO A 851 -2.18 28.04 -19.58
C PRO A 851 -2.18 26.50 -19.71
N LEU A 852 -2.10 25.76 -18.60
CA LEU A 852 -1.79 24.32 -18.61
C LEU A 852 -2.97 23.41 -18.92
N MET A 853 -4.20 23.86 -18.64
CA MET A 853 -5.42 23.08 -18.78
C MET A 853 -6.41 23.82 -19.68
N CYS A 854 -7.20 23.07 -20.44
CA CYS A 854 -8.32 23.59 -21.21
C CYS A 854 -9.56 22.70 -20.98
N LEU A 855 -10.75 23.28 -21.17
CA LEU A 855 -12.00 22.51 -21.14
C LEU A 855 -11.99 21.43 -22.23
N THR A 856 -12.68 20.32 -21.99
CA THR A 856 -12.93 19.32 -23.04
C THR A 856 -13.68 19.96 -24.22
N PRO A 857 -13.52 19.45 -25.46
CA PRO A 857 -14.34 19.85 -26.60
C PRO A 857 -15.84 19.82 -26.28
N ASN A 858 -16.31 18.73 -25.66
CA ASN A 858 -17.66 18.58 -25.13
C ASN A 858 -18.08 19.72 -24.18
N GLY A 859 -17.18 20.16 -23.29
CA GLY A 859 -17.42 21.28 -22.38
C GLY A 859 -17.56 22.63 -23.10
N ARG A 860 -16.75 22.86 -24.14
CA ARG A 860 -16.80 24.10 -24.94
C ARG A 860 -18.04 24.18 -25.83
N GLU A 861 -18.48 23.06 -26.36
CA GLU A 861 -19.68 22.94 -27.19
C GLU A 861 -20.95 22.68 -26.38
N GLU A 862 -20.83 22.61 -25.05
CA GLU A 862 -21.92 22.33 -24.13
C GLU A 862 -22.69 21.03 -24.44
N SER A 863 -21.99 20.00 -24.90
CA SER A 863 -22.60 18.80 -25.46
C SER A 863 -21.78 17.54 -25.11
N GLY A 864 -22.42 16.40 -24.85
CA GLY A 864 -21.71 15.14 -24.54
C GLY A 864 -21.35 14.96 -23.05
N ALA A 865 -20.44 14.01 -22.77
CA ALA A 865 -19.97 13.68 -21.42
C ALA A 865 -18.73 14.54 -21.03
N ASN A 866 -18.33 14.51 -19.75
CA ASN A 866 -17.14 15.21 -19.24
C ASN A 866 -17.10 16.73 -19.53
N ARG A 867 -18.27 17.39 -19.54
CA ARG A 867 -18.41 18.81 -19.91
C ARG A 867 -17.78 19.78 -18.92
N ASP A 868 -17.75 19.39 -17.66
CA ASP A 868 -17.19 20.13 -16.52
C ASP A 868 -15.74 19.75 -16.21
N CYS A 869 -15.15 18.89 -17.04
CA CYS A 869 -13.80 18.39 -16.88
C CYS A 869 -12.79 19.14 -17.75
N PHE A 870 -11.53 19.04 -17.34
CA PHE A 870 -10.38 19.63 -18.02
C PHE A 870 -9.47 18.56 -18.61
N ILE A 871 -8.78 18.94 -19.68
CA ILE A 871 -7.71 18.18 -20.33
C ILE A 871 -6.43 19.03 -20.35
N LEU A 872 -5.28 18.41 -20.62
CA LEU A 872 -4.01 19.14 -20.71
C LEU A 872 -3.98 19.96 -22.00
N ASN A 873 -3.45 21.18 -21.94
CA ASN A 873 -3.32 22.02 -23.13
C ASN A 873 -2.21 21.48 -24.06
N PRO A 874 -2.54 21.01 -25.28
CA PRO A 874 -1.56 20.39 -26.16
C PRO A 874 -0.55 21.40 -26.71
N HIS A 875 -0.87 22.70 -26.73
CA HIS A 875 0.04 23.76 -27.21
C HIS A 875 0.95 24.34 -26.14
N ALA A 876 0.74 23.99 -24.88
CA ALA A 876 1.59 24.43 -23.78
C ALA A 876 2.94 23.68 -23.80
N LYS A 877 3.78 23.92 -24.81
CA LYS A 877 5.06 23.21 -25.07
C LYS A 877 6.32 24.00 -24.70
N GLY A 878 6.17 25.27 -24.33
CA GLY A 878 7.29 26.12 -23.92
C GLY A 878 8.06 25.54 -22.72
N PRO A 879 9.36 25.89 -22.54
CA PRO A 879 10.16 25.40 -21.41
C PRO A 879 9.53 25.68 -20.04
N THR A 880 8.91 26.86 -19.87
CA THR A 880 8.15 27.24 -18.67
C THR A 880 6.97 26.29 -18.43
N HIS A 881 6.18 26.03 -19.47
CA HIS A 881 5.02 25.12 -19.39
C HIS A 881 5.45 23.69 -19.03
N MET A 882 6.54 23.19 -19.63
CA MET A 882 7.06 21.86 -19.31
C MET A 882 7.51 21.74 -17.85
N ASN A 883 8.11 22.79 -17.29
CA ASN A 883 8.44 22.83 -15.86
C ASN A 883 7.20 22.90 -14.98
N MET A 884 6.17 23.64 -15.40
CA MET A 884 4.89 23.69 -14.73
C MET A 884 4.17 22.32 -14.73
N PHE A 885 4.18 21.57 -15.84
CA PHE A 885 3.66 20.19 -15.87
C PHE A 885 4.45 19.25 -14.95
N ARG A 886 5.78 19.36 -14.89
CA ARG A 886 6.58 18.62 -13.90
C ARG A 886 6.16 18.97 -12.47
N PHE A 887 5.92 20.25 -12.19
CA PHE A 887 5.46 20.66 -10.87
C PHE A 887 4.05 20.14 -10.54
N LEU A 888 3.13 20.14 -11.51
CA LEU A 888 1.82 19.47 -11.37
C LEU A 888 2.00 17.99 -11.00
N GLY A 889 2.94 17.30 -11.65
CA GLY A 889 3.31 15.93 -11.31
C GLY A 889 3.83 15.75 -9.89
N ILE A 890 4.66 16.70 -9.41
CA ILE A 890 5.13 16.72 -8.02
C ILE A 890 3.93 16.86 -7.06
N LEU A 891 3.00 17.78 -7.32
CA LEU A 891 1.80 17.95 -6.49
C LEU A 891 0.94 16.68 -6.44
N MET A 892 0.71 16.03 -7.58
CA MET A 892 -0.02 14.75 -7.64
C MET A 892 0.71 13.66 -6.84
N GLY A 893 2.04 13.58 -6.97
CA GLY A 893 2.87 12.65 -6.19
C GLY A 893 2.80 12.91 -4.67
N ILE A 894 2.77 14.18 -4.27
CA ILE A 894 2.63 14.59 -2.86
C ILE A 894 1.24 14.24 -2.33
N ALA A 895 0.20 14.43 -3.14
CA ALA A 895 -1.16 14.05 -2.78
C ALA A 895 -1.26 12.55 -2.47
N ILE A 896 -0.68 11.72 -3.34
CA ILE A 896 -0.63 10.26 -3.15
C ILE A 896 0.21 9.89 -1.92
N ARG A 897 1.41 10.47 -1.76
CA ARG A 897 2.34 10.14 -0.67
C ARG A 897 1.80 10.54 0.70
N THR A 898 1.18 11.72 0.78
CA THR A 898 0.64 12.24 2.04
C THR A 898 -0.79 11.77 2.27
N GLY A 899 -1.54 11.35 1.25
CA GLY A 899 -2.99 11.10 1.38
C GLY A 899 -3.79 12.40 1.53
N SER A 900 -3.25 13.54 1.09
CA SER A 900 -3.95 14.83 1.08
C SER A 900 -4.51 15.07 -0.33
N PRO A 901 -5.83 14.90 -0.55
CA PRO A 901 -6.40 14.93 -1.89
C PRO A 901 -6.32 16.32 -2.53
N LEU A 902 -6.12 16.35 -3.84
CA LEU A 902 -6.22 17.56 -4.67
C LEU A 902 -7.64 17.73 -5.22
N SER A 903 -8.07 18.97 -5.39
CA SER A 903 -9.38 19.28 -5.98
C SER A 903 -9.23 19.54 -7.49
N LEU A 904 -8.91 18.49 -8.27
CA LEU A 904 -8.73 18.58 -9.72
C LEU A 904 -9.85 17.80 -10.45
N ASN A 905 -10.49 18.44 -11.43
CA ASN A 905 -11.53 17.87 -12.27
C ASN A 905 -10.97 17.53 -13.67
N LEU A 906 -10.11 16.53 -13.77
CA LEU A 906 -9.56 16.09 -15.05
C LEU A 906 -10.44 14.99 -15.67
N ALA A 907 -10.57 15.02 -17.00
CA ALA A 907 -11.31 14.00 -17.74
C ALA A 907 -10.61 12.62 -17.65
N GLU A 908 -11.40 11.53 -17.68
CA GLU A 908 -10.91 10.15 -17.58
C GLU A 908 -9.71 9.82 -18.49
N PRO A 909 -9.66 10.26 -19.77
CA PRO A 909 -8.52 10.00 -20.64
C PRO A 909 -7.18 10.51 -20.09
N VAL A 910 -7.18 11.64 -19.37
CA VAL A 910 -5.95 12.17 -18.75
C VAL A 910 -5.44 11.23 -17.67
N TRP A 911 -6.33 10.73 -16.81
CA TRP A 911 -5.96 9.77 -15.76
C TRP A 911 -5.47 8.45 -16.34
N LYS A 912 -6.09 7.95 -17.42
CA LYS A 912 -5.63 6.77 -18.17
C LYS A 912 -4.19 6.95 -18.64
N GLN A 913 -3.88 8.05 -19.32
CA GLN A 913 -2.51 8.33 -19.78
C GLN A 913 -1.52 8.49 -18.63
N LEU A 914 -1.92 9.15 -17.53
CA LEU A 914 -1.10 9.30 -16.32
C LEU A 914 -0.85 7.97 -15.60
N ALA A 915 -1.77 6.99 -15.68
CA ALA A 915 -1.55 5.62 -15.21
C ALA A 915 -0.64 4.81 -16.18
N GLY A 916 -0.50 5.27 -17.43
CA GLY A 916 0.31 4.65 -18.47
C GLY A 916 -0.51 3.84 -19.47
N MET A 917 -1.84 3.99 -19.45
CA MET A 917 -2.77 3.36 -20.39
C MET A 917 -2.79 4.15 -21.71
N PRO A 918 -2.72 3.46 -22.87
CA PRO A 918 -2.95 4.11 -24.15
C PRO A 918 -4.43 4.50 -24.28
N LEU A 919 -4.70 5.59 -25.02
CA LEU A 919 -6.06 6.02 -25.33
C LEU A 919 -6.65 5.21 -26.49
N THR A 920 -7.95 5.02 -26.44
CA THR A 920 -8.76 4.35 -27.45
C THR A 920 -9.75 5.33 -28.10
N VAL A 921 -10.40 4.90 -29.18
CA VAL A 921 -11.42 5.70 -29.86
C VAL A 921 -12.59 6.04 -28.93
N THR A 922 -12.96 5.11 -28.03
CA THR A 922 -14.02 5.34 -27.03
C THR A 922 -13.67 6.49 -26.09
N ASP A 923 -12.40 6.55 -25.63
CA ASP A 923 -11.91 7.63 -24.77
C ASP A 923 -12.01 9.00 -25.46
N LEU A 924 -11.79 9.04 -26.78
CA LEU A 924 -11.93 10.26 -27.57
C LEU A 924 -13.39 10.71 -27.64
N THR A 925 -14.33 9.78 -27.85
CA THR A 925 -15.77 10.08 -27.88
C THR A 925 -16.29 10.61 -26.54
N GLU A 926 -15.68 10.23 -25.42
CA GLU A 926 -16.05 10.73 -24.09
C GLU A 926 -15.72 12.21 -23.86
N ILE A 927 -14.73 12.77 -24.56
CA ILE A 927 -14.32 14.17 -24.45
C ILE A 927 -14.70 15.01 -25.69
N ASP A 928 -14.98 14.34 -26.80
CA ASP A 928 -15.24 14.93 -28.12
C ASP A 928 -16.20 14.03 -28.91
N LYS A 929 -17.49 14.13 -28.58
CA LYS A 929 -18.50 13.17 -29.02
C LYS A 929 -18.72 13.16 -30.55
N ASP A 930 -18.55 14.33 -31.19
CA ASP A 930 -18.92 14.55 -32.59
C ASP A 930 -17.75 14.32 -33.54
N TYR A 931 -16.51 14.34 -33.02
CA TYR A 931 -15.30 14.19 -33.83
C TYR A 931 -15.18 12.83 -34.51
N VAL A 932 -15.37 11.73 -33.78
CA VAL A 932 -15.29 10.37 -34.35
C VAL A 932 -16.38 10.14 -35.40
N PRO A 933 -17.67 10.45 -35.14
CA PRO A 933 -18.71 10.44 -36.18
C PRO A 933 -18.35 11.28 -37.41
N GLY A 934 -17.77 12.47 -37.24
CA GLY A 934 -17.32 13.33 -38.35
C GLY A 934 -16.26 12.66 -39.21
N LEU A 935 -15.29 11.96 -38.60
CA LEU A 935 -14.30 11.19 -39.35
C LEU A 935 -14.89 9.99 -40.08
N MET A 936 -15.87 9.30 -39.47
CA MET A 936 -16.57 8.19 -40.12
C MET A 936 -17.37 8.67 -41.35
N TYR A 937 -18.01 9.84 -41.25
CA TYR A 937 -18.68 10.47 -42.37
C TYR A 937 -17.71 10.70 -43.55
N ILE A 938 -16.54 11.30 -43.30
CA ILE A 938 -15.51 11.53 -44.34
C ILE A 938 -15.01 10.22 -44.95
N ARG A 939 -14.85 9.16 -44.15
CA ARG A 939 -14.41 7.83 -44.61
C ARG A 939 -15.42 7.21 -45.58
N ASP A 940 -16.70 7.35 -45.24
CA ASP A 940 -17.82 6.64 -45.88
C ASP A 940 -18.49 7.45 -47.01
N MET A 941 -18.09 8.71 -47.20
CA MET A 941 -18.52 9.56 -48.33
C MET A 941 -18.32 8.87 -49.69
N GLU A 942 -19.27 9.03 -50.60
CA GLU A 942 -19.19 8.52 -51.98
C GLU A 942 -18.12 9.27 -52.79
N LYS A 943 -17.55 8.60 -53.81
CA LYS A 943 -16.44 9.17 -54.60
C LYS A 943 -16.85 10.41 -55.40
N ASP A 944 -18.12 10.52 -55.79
CA ASP A 944 -18.66 11.60 -56.63
C ASP A 944 -19.35 12.70 -55.80
N SER A 945 -19.11 12.74 -54.48
CA SER A 945 -19.75 13.73 -53.60
C SER A 945 -19.24 15.14 -53.86
N GLU A 946 -20.15 16.08 -54.18
CA GLU A 946 -19.83 17.51 -54.36
C GLU A 946 -19.15 18.16 -53.13
N ALA A 947 -19.27 17.53 -51.96
CA ALA A 947 -18.68 18.00 -50.71
C ALA A 947 -17.14 17.89 -50.65
N PHE A 948 -16.48 17.14 -51.55
CA PHE A 948 -15.01 17.19 -51.67
C PHE A 948 -14.51 18.46 -52.36
N ASP A 949 -15.32 19.00 -53.29
CA ASP A 949 -14.93 20.09 -54.16
C ASP A 949 -15.48 21.45 -53.71
N ASN A 950 -16.58 21.48 -52.94
CA ASN A 950 -17.24 22.75 -52.60
C ASN A 950 -17.89 22.78 -51.19
N PRO A 951 -17.26 23.43 -50.18
CA PRO A 951 -15.91 23.99 -50.17
C PRO A 951 -14.82 22.91 -50.07
N PRO A 952 -13.57 23.17 -50.54
CA PRO A 952 -12.47 22.21 -50.47
C PRO A 952 -12.15 21.82 -49.02
N MET A 953 -12.19 20.52 -48.71
CA MET A 953 -11.86 20.04 -47.37
C MET A 953 -10.34 20.04 -47.15
N PRO A 954 -9.81 20.80 -46.17
CA PRO A 954 -8.36 20.88 -45.92
C PRO A 954 -7.82 19.58 -45.31
N PHE A 955 -6.56 19.25 -45.60
CA PHE A 955 -5.85 18.11 -44.98
C PHE A 955 -5.28 18.49 -43.60
N SER A 956 -6.16 19.03 -42.77
CA SER A 956 -5.91 19.48 -41.40
C SER A 956 -6.99 18.95 -40.46
N THR A 957 -6.71 18.97 -39.16
CA THR A 957 -7.67 18.58 -38.13
C THR A 957 -7.64 19.55 -36.96
N SER A 958 -8.74 19.64 -36.23
CA SER A 958 -8.83 20.48 -35.02
C SER A 958 -8.25 19.74 -33.82
N SER A 959 -7.38 20.39 -33.03
CA SER A 959 -6.91 19.88 -31.74
C SER A 959 -8.02 19.94 -30.68
N ALA A 960 -7.85 19.30 -29.52
CA ALA A 960 -8.83 19.47 -28.43
C ALA A 960 -8.88 20.90 -27.87
N SER A 961 -7.89 21.74 -28.14
CA SER A 961 -7.90 23.18 -27.84
C SER A 961 -8.50 24.03 -28.97
N GLY A 962 -8.96 23.42 -30.07
CA GLY A 962 -9.65 24.11 -31.17
C GLY A 962 -8.74 24.74 -32.22
N ASP A 963 -7.44 24.44 -32.19
CA ASP A 963 -6.47 24.97 -33.15
C ASP A 963 -6.33 24.03 -34.35
N GLU A 964 -6.12 24.61 -35.54
CA GLU A 964 -5.98 23.85 -36.77
C GLU A 964 -4.57 23.25 -36.91
N VAL A 965 -4.49 21.94 -37.14
CA VAL A 965 -3.25 21.17 -37.22
C VAL A 965 -3.13 20.50 -38.57
N LYS A 966 -2.06 20.81 -39.31
CA LYS A 966 -1.76 20.18 -40.59
C LYS A 966 -1.27 18.74 -40.40
N LEU A 967 -1.94 17.77 -41.02
CA LEU A 967 -1.64 16.34 -40.82
C LEU A 967 -0.59 15.78 -41.79
N SER A 968 -0.41 16.39 -42.96
CA SER A 968 0.54 15.92 -43.96
C SER A 968 1.26 17.08 -44.63
N PRO A 969 2.58 16.99 -44.87
CA PRO A 969 3.28 17.91 -45.74
C PRO A 969 2.97 17.66 -47.23
N LYS A 970 2.48 16.46 -47.58
CA LYS A 970 2.25 16.01 -48.97
C LYS A 970 0.89 16.43 -49.51
N TYR A 971 -0.15 16.35 -48.68
CA TYR A 971 -1.53 16.63 -49.08
C TYR A 971 -1.98 17.96 -48.48
N SER A 972 -2.65 18.80 -49.28
CA SER A 972 -3.28 20.05 -48.84
C SER A 972 -4.79 19.92 -48.64
N THR A 973 -5.44 19.02 -49.38
CA THR A 973 -6.89 18.77 -49.34
C THR A 973 -7.20 17.27 -49.27
N ILE A 974 -8.38 16.95 -48.75
CA ILE A 974 -8.91 15.59 -48.69
C ILE A 974 -9.52 15.23 -50.06
N THR A 975 -9.19 14.04 -50.56
CA THR A 975 -9.69 13.48 -51.81
C THR A 975 -10.22 12.06 -51.57
N PRO A 976 -11.04 11.50 -52.49
CA PRO A 976 -11.52 10.13 -52.38
C PRO A 976 -10.40 9.08 -52.18
N ASP A 977 -9.22 9.32 -52.77
CA ASP A 977 -8.10 8.39 -52.70
C ASP A 977 -7.27 8.51 -51.41
N ASN A 978 -7.25 9.68 -50.76
CA ASN A 978 -6.44 9.93 -49.56
C ASN A 978 -7.26 9.96 -48.26
N ARG A 979 -8.59 9.89 -48.31
CA ARG A 979 -9.49 9.99 -47.14
C ARG A 979 -9.22 8.97 -46.04
N GLN A 980 -8.82 7.74 -46.39
CA GLN A 980 -8.48 6.72 -45.40
C GLN A 980 -7.21 7.09 -44.62
N GLU A 981 -6.22 7.63 -45.33
CA GLU A 981 -4.98 8.11 -44.72
C GLU A 981 -5.24 9.35 -43.86
N TYR A 982 -6.12 10.26 -44.29
CA TYR A 982 -6.59 11.38 -43.48
C TYR A 982 -7.17 10.89 -42.14
N VAL A 983 -8.17 9.99 -42.18
CA VAL A 983 -8.82 9.47 -40.97
C VAL A 983 -7.82 8.79 -40.04
N ARG A 984 -6.90 7.99 -40.59
CA ARG A 984 -5.83 7.33 -39.82
C ARG A 984 -4.93 8.34 -39.12
N LEU A 985 -4.48 9.37 -39.84
CA LEU A 985 -3.59 10.41 -39.28
C LEU A 985 -4.31 11.31 -38.28
N ALA A 986 -5.59 11.66 -38.53
CA ALA A 986 -6.41 12.46 -37.64
C ALA A 986 -6.65 11.75 -36.30
N LEU A 987 -7.08 10.48 -36.34
CA LEU A 987 -7.23 9.65 -35.13
C LEU A 987 -5.90 9.49 -34.40
N ASN A 988 -4.82 9.19 -35.13
CA ASN A 988 -3.50 9.04 -34.52
C ASN A 988 -3.05 10.33 -33.83
N TYR A 989 -3.28 11.50 -34.44
CA TYR A 989 -2.95 12.78 -33.84
C TYR A 989 -3.74 12.99 -32.53
N ARG A 990 -5.07 12.90 -32.54
CA ARG A 990 -5.91 13.18 -31.35
C ARG A 990 -5.65 12.22 -30.19
N LEU A 991 -5.32 10.96 -30.45
CA LEU A 991 -5.01 9.97 -29.41
C LEU A 991 -3.65 10.24 -28.73
N HIS A 992 -2.74 10.97 -29.38
CA HIS A 992 -1.37 11.21 -28.91
C HIS A 992 -1.05 12.69 -28.64
N GLU A 993 -2.02 13.61 -28.78
CA GLU A 993 -1.72 15.05 -28.79
C GLU A 993 -1.21 15.62 -27.45
N PHE A 994 -1.40 14.90 -26.33
CA PHE A 994 -0.95 15.32 -24.98
C PHE A 994 0.24 14.53 -24.43
N GLU A 995 0.84 13.62 -25.21
CA GLU A 995 1.86 12.69 -24.67
C GLU A 995 3.06 13.39 -24.05
N GLN A 996 3.49 14.53 -24.61
CA GLN A 996 4.61 15.31 -24.10
C GLN A 996 4.29 15.90 -22.72
N GLN A 997 3.08 16.43 -22.54
CA GLN A 997 2.59 16.97 -21.28
C GLN A 997 2.44 15.85 -20.24
N VAL A 998 1.84 14.72 -20.62
CA VAL A 998 1.72 13.52 -19.76
C VAL A 998 3.09 13.04 -19.31
N ALA A 999 4.08 12.98 -20.21
CA ALA A 999 5.44 12.57 -19.89
C ALA A 999 6.07 13.52 -18.87
N ALA A 1000 5.89 14.84 -19.01
CA ALA A 1000 6.38 15.83 -18.05
C ALA A 1000 5.71 15.70 -16.67
N VAL A 1001 4.38 15.48 -16.62
CA VAL A 1001 3.66 15.21 -15.36
C VAL A 1001 4.19 13.92 -14.70
N ARG A 1002 4.33 12.84 -15.47
CA ARG A 1002 4.88 11.56 -14.94
C ARG A 1002 6.32 11.70 -14.46
N GLU A 1003 7.15 12.51 -15.12
CA GLU A 1003 8.52 12.83 -14.67
C GLU A 1003 8.48 13.53 -13.30
N GLY A 1004 7.55 14.46 -13.10
CA GLY A 1004 7.30 15.11 -11.81
C GLY A 1004 6.89 14.14 -10.72
N MET A 1005 5.91 13.26 -11.00
CA MET A 1005 5.44 12.24 -10.07
C MET A 1005 6.58 11.30 -9.64
N ALA A 1006 7.49 10.95 -10.55
CA ALA A 1006 8.60 10.04 -10.29
C ALA A 1006 9.60 10.57 -9.25
N ARG A 1007 9.61 11.88 -8.99
CA ARG A 1007 10.42 12.48 -7.92
C ARG A 1007 9.87 12.22 -6.53
N VAL A 1008 8.59 11.82 -6.43
CA VAL A 1008 7.89 11.66 -5.15
C VAL A 1008 7.43 10.22 -4.92
N ILE A 1009 7.02 9.50 -5.97
CA ILE A 1009 6.42 8.17 -5.89
C ILE A 1009 6.96 7.20 -6.95
N PRO A 1010 6.85 5.87 -6.74
CA PRO A 1010 7.26 4.85 -7.71
C PRO A 1010 6.33 4.81 -8.95
N VAL A 1011 6.53 5.72 -9.91
CA VAL A 1011 5.73 5.80 -11.15
C VAL A 1011 5.64 4.48 -11.94
N PRO A 1012 6.66 3.60 -12.00
CA PRO A 1012 6.52 2.29 -12.66
C PRO A 1012 5.37 1.44 -12.10
N LEU A 1013 5.07 1.55 -10.80
CA LEU A 1013 3.97 0.80 -10.17
C LEU A 1013 2.59 1.32 -10.57
N LEU A 1014 2.48 2.54 -11.09
CA LEU A 1014 1.21 3.11 -11.56
C LEU A 1014 0.62 2.33 -12.75
N SER A 1015 1.45 1.56 -13.47
CA SER A 1015 0.99 0.66 -14.54
C SER A 1015 -0.04 -0.38 -14.06
N LEU A 1016 0.01 -0.75 -12.77
CA LEU A 1016 -0.92 -1.70 -12.16
C LEU A 1016 -2.28 -1.08 -11.78
N PHE A 1017 -2.39 0.25 -11.83
CA PHE A 1017 -3.61 0.97 -11.49
C PHE A 1017 -4.35 1.41 -12.75
N THR A 1018 -5.67 1.47 -12.66
CA THR A 1018 -6.53 2.09 -13.67
C THR A 1018 -6.51 3.61 -13.54
N GLY A 1019 -7.00 4.33 -14.57
CA GLY A 1019 -7.19 5.78 -14.49
C GLY A 1019 -8.05 6.20 -13.29
N TYR A 1020 -9.19 5.51 -13.08
CA TYR A 1020 -10.08 5.77 -11.95
C TYR A 1020 -9.43 5.55 -10.58
N GLU A 1021 -8.63 4.48 -10.44
CA GLU A 1021 -7.88 4.25 -9.20
C GLU A 1021 -6.87 5.37 -8.97
N LEU A 1022 -6.12 5.79 -10.00
CA LEU A 1022 -5.16 6.88 -9.90
C LEU A 1022 -5.83 8.21 -9.53
N GLU A 1023 -6.97 8.54 -10.17
CA GLU A 1023 -7.81 9.69 -9.79
C GLU A 1023 -8.16 9.61 -8.31
N THR A 1024 -8.63 8.47 -7.84
CA THR A 1024 -9.02 8.27 -6.44
C THR A 1024 -7.83 8.41 -5.48
N MET A 1025 -6.63 7.98 -5.89
CA MET A 1025 -5.40 8.20 -5.10
C MET A 1025 -5.00 9.68 -5.00
N VAL A 1026 -5.23 10.47 -6.06
CA VAL A 1026 -4.83 11.89 -6.14
C VAL A 1026 -5.89 12.81 -5.57
N CYS A 1027 -7.16 12.58 -5.90
CA CYS A 1027 -8.29 13.48 -5.63
C CYS A 1027 -9.22 12.97 -4.51
N GLY A 1028 -9.04 11.74 -4.04
CA GLY A 1028 -9.97 11.09 -3.11
C GLY A 1028 -11.20 10.51 -3.82
N SER A 1029 -12.04 9.83 -3.04
CA SER A 1029 -13.20 9.11 -3.57
C SER A 1029 -14.26 10.10 -4.08
N PRO A 1030 -14.74 9.97 -5.33
CA PRO A 1030 -15.89 10.73 -5.82
C PRO A 1030 -17.19 10.31 -5.12
N ASP A 1031 -17.27 9.05 -4.70
CA ASP A 1031 -18.38 8.53 -3.91
C ASP A 1031 -18.19 8.89 -2.45
N ILE A 1032 -19.27 9.30 -1.78
CA ILE A 1032 -19.26 9.72 -0.37
C ILE A 1032 -19.97 8.64 0.46
N PRO A 1033 -19.26 7.56 0.86
CA PRO A 1033 -19.81 6.54 1.73
C PRO A 1033 -20.10 7.14 3.11
N LEU A 1034 -21.38 7.22 3.46
CA LEU A 1034 -21.83 7.81 4.72
C LEU A 1034 -21.35 7.02 5.94
N TYR A 1035 -21.12 5.71 5.81
CA TYR A 1035 -20.58 4.91 6.92
C TYR A 1035 -19.18 5.40 7.34
N ASN A 1036 -18.32 5.79 6.39
CA ASN A 1036 -17.00 6.34 6.68
C ASN A 1036 -17.12 7.69 7.40
N LEU A 1037 -17.95 8.60 6.88
CA LEU A 1037 -18.18 9.90 7.50
C LEU A 1037 -18.79 9.76 8.91
N LYS A 1038 -19.71 8.82 9.10
CA LYS A 1038 -20.35 8.52 10.38
C LYS A 1038 -19.37 7.90 11.39
N SER A 1039 -18.41 7.09 10.92
CA SER A 1039 -17.39 6.46 11.78
C SER A 1039 -16.43 7.45 12.44
N VAL A 1040 -16.30 8.65 11.85
CA VAL A 1040 -15.47 9.76 12.36
C VAL A 1040 -16.32 10.93 12.87
N ALA A 1041 -17.62 10.72 13.09
CA ALA A 1041 -18.53 11.78 13.53
C ALA A 1041 -18.55 11.93 15.06
N THR A 1042 -18.35 13.16 15.54
CA THR A 1042 -18.38 13.51 16.97
C THR A 1042 -19.53 14.48 17.24
N TYR A 1043 -20.38 14.15 18.21
CA TYR A 1043 -21.58 14.93 18.55
C TYR A 1043 -21.35 15.81 19.79
N LYS A 1044 -21.70 17.10 19.71
CA LYS A 1044 -21.59 18.07 20.82
C LYS A 1044 -22.93 18.73 21.09
N GLY A 1045 -23.33 18.82 22.37
CA GLY A 1045 -24.60 19.44 22.77
C GLY A 1045 -25.85 18.57 22.49
N ILE A 1046 -25.65 17.34 22.01
CA ILE A 1046 -26.72 16.37 21.73
C ILE A 1046 -26.20 14.93 21.86
N ASP A 1047 -27.08 14.02 22.24
CA ASP A 1047 -26.83 12.58 22.26
C ASP A 1047 -26.81 11.99 20.83
N ALA A 1048 -25.92 11.03 20.56
CA ALA A 1048 -25.77 10.41 19.23
C ALA A 1048 -27.04 9.68 18.77
N ASN A 1049 -27.89 9.23 19.70
CA ASN A 1049 -29.14 8.52 19.43
C ASN A 1049 -30.36 9.46 19.42
N ALA A 1050 -30.17 10.77 19.60
CA ALA A 1050 -31.28 11.72 19.59
C ALA A 1050 -32.02 11.75 18.23
N PRO A 1051 -33.34 12.01 18.21
CA PRO A 1051 -34.12 12.06 16.98
C PRO A 1051 -33.51 12.97 15.91
N LEU A 1052 -33.02 14.15 16.30
CA LEU A 1052 -32.40 15.12 15.40
C LEU A 1052 -31.13 14.57 14.70
N VAL A 1053 -30.31 13.79 15.40
CA VAL A 1053 -29.11 13.16 14.81
C VAL A 1053 -29.49 12.03 13.85
N ARG A 1054 -30.51 11.24 14.19
CA ARG A 1054 -31.05 10.21 13.29
C ARG A 1054 -31.62 10.84 12.02
N TRP A 1055 -32.41 11.91 12.15
CA TRP A 1055 -32.96 12.65 11.02
C TRP A 1055 -31.85 13.22 10.12
N PHE A 1056 -30.78 13.75 10.71
CA PHE A 1056 -29.61 14.22 9.94
C PHE A 1056 -29.04 13.11 9.06
N TRP A 1057 -28.76 11.93 9.63
CA TRP A 1057 -28.19 10.82 8.85
C TRP A 1057 -29.16 10.25 7.82
N GLU A 1058 -30.45 10.14 8.15
CA GLU A 1058 -31.47 9.75 7.17
C GLU A 1058 -31.57 10.75 6.01
N VAL A 1059 -31.47 12.06 6.28
CA VAL A 1059 -31.43 13.09 5.23
C VAL A 1059 -30.17 12.97 4.37
N MET A 1060 -29.01 12.68 4.98
CA MET A 1060 -27.78 12.41 4.23
C MET A 1060 -27.90 11.16 3.35
N GLU A 1061 -28.59 10.12 3.81
CA GLU A 1061 -28.91 8.92 3.04
C GLU A 1061 -29.85 9.22 1.87
N GLU A 1062 -30.83 10.11 2.06
CA GLU A 1062 -31.73 10.61 0.99
C GLU A 1062 -31.01 11.47 -0.06
N PHE A 1063 -29.90 12.13 0.29
CA PHE A 1063 -29.14 12.96 -0.65
C PHE A 1063 -28.50 12.13 -1.77
N SER A 1064 -28.56 12.67 -2.99
CA SER A 1064 -27.76 12.23 -4.12
C SER A 1064 -26.26 12.42 -3.86
N ASN A 1065 -25.39 11.74 -4.61
CA ASN A 1065 -23.94 11.91 -4.46
C ASN A 1065 -23.50 13.37 -4.72
N GLN A 1066 -24.16 14.05 -5.65
CA GLN A 1066 -23.95 15.48 -5.92
C GLN A 1066 -24.24 16.34 -4.68
N GLU A 1067 -25.38 16.11 -4.01
CA GLU A 1067 -25.76 16.83 -2.80
C GLU A 1067 -24.82 16.52 -1.63
N ARG A 1068 -24.38 15.26 -1.49
CA ARG A 1068 -23.37 14.88 -0.49
C ARG A 1068 -22.04 15.59 -0.75
N SER A 1069 -21.65 15.78 -2.01
CA SER A 1069 -20.43 16.51 -2.39
C SER A 1069 -20.54 17.99 -2.04
N LEU A 1070 -21.70 18.60 -2.33
CA LEU A 1070 -22.00 19.98 -1.91
C LEU A 1070 -21.98 20.12 -0.38
N PHE A 1071 -22.52 19.13 0.33
CA PHE A 1071 -22.46 19.09 1.79
C PHE A 1071 -21.01 19.05 2.30
N LEU A 1072 -20.15 18.18 1.77
CA LEU A 1072 -18.73 18.17 2.18
C LEU A 1072 -18.05 19.49 1.87
N ARG A 1073 -18.37 20.12 0.73
CA ARG A 1073 -17.82 21.44 0.42
C ARG A 1073 -18.26 22.46 1.47
N PHE A 1074 -19.51 22.40 1.87
CA PHE A 1074 -20.08 23.27 2.89
C PHE A 1074 -19.41 23.07 4.27
N VAL A 1075 -19.18 21.83 4.74
CA VAL A 1075 -18.64 21.58 6.08
C VAL A 1075 -17.13 21.43 6.17
N TRP A 1076 -16.46 21.19 5.05
CA TRP A 1076 -15.04 20.82 5.02
C TRP A 1076 -14.23 21.54 3.93
N GLY A 1077 -14.88 22.33 3.07
CA GLY A 1077 -14.23 23.03 1.96
C GLY A 1077 -13.75 22.10 0.84
N ARG A 1078 -14.15 20.82 0.85
CA ARG A 1078 -13.73 19.78 -0.12
C ARG A 1078 -14.93 19.05 -0.67
N THR A 1079 -14.84 18.59 -1.91
CA THR A 1079 -15.95 17.90 -2.60
C THR A 1079 -15.88 16.37 -2.49
N ARG A 1080 -14.78 15.83 -1.97
CA ARG A 1080 -14.48 14.38 -1.94
C ARG A 1080 -13.95 13.93 -0.57
N LEU A 1081 -14.30 12.72 -0.15
CA LEU A 1081 -13.79 12.11 1.08
C LEU A 1081 -12.36 11.58 0.91
N PRO A 1082 -11.57 11.51 2.00
CA PRO A 1082 -10.39 10.66 2.04
C PRO A 1082 -10.79 9.21 1.74
N ARG A 1083 -9.88 8.43 1.17
CA ARG A 1083 -10.17 7.05 0.74
C ARG A 1083 -10.43 6.11 1.92
N THR A 1084 -9.65 6.25 2.98
CA THR A 1084 -9.72 5.37 4.15
C THR A 1084 -9.91 6.17 5.43
N ILE A 1085 -10.43 5.53 6.49
CA ILE A 1085 -10.56 6.14 7.82
C ILE A 1085 -9.21 6.68 8.32
N ALA A 1086 -8.10 5.99 8.03
CA ALA A 1086 -6.76 6.44 8.39
C ALA A 1086 -6.39 7.79 7.73
N ASP A 1087 -6.90 8.06 6.53
CA ASP A 1087 -6.61 9.29 5.80
C ASP A 1087 -7.33 10.52 6.39
N PHE A 1088 -8.30 10.33 7.29
CA PHE A 1088 -8.89 11.43 8.07
C PHE A 1088 -7.94 12.00 9.11
N ARG A 1089 -6.87 11.25 9.49
CA ARG A 1089 -5.81 11.69 10.41
C ARG A 1089 -6.33 12.25 11.74
N GLY A 1090 -7.34 11.60 12.32
CA GLY A 1090 -7.95 12.03 13.58
C GLY A 1090 -8.71 13.35 13.51
N ARG A 1091 -9.05 13.85 12.31
CA ARG A 1091 -10.01 14.94 12.15
C ARG A 1091 -11.42 14.37 12.14
N ASP A 1092 -12.13 14.58 13.24
CA ASP A 1092 -13.53 14.21 13.36
C ASP A 1092 -14.42 15.19 12.59
N PHE A 1093 -15.47 14.67 11.98
CA PHE A 1093 -16.60 15.48 11.55
C PHE A 1093 -17.42 15.85 12.80
N VAL A 1094 -17.43 17.12 13.19
CA VAL A 1094 -18.12 17.54 14.40
C VAL A 1094 -19.52 18.03 14.06
N LEU A 1095 -20.55 17.42 14.64
CA LEU A 1095 -21.92 17.91 14.61
C LEU A 1095 -22.28 18.50 15.97
N GLN A 1096 -22.41 19.82 16.02
CA GLN A 1096 -22.72 20.55 17.24
C GLN A 1096 -24.15 21.10 17.19
N VAL A 1097 -24.93 20.83 18.21
CA VAL A 1097 -26.28 21.39 18.37
C VAL A 1097 -26.23 22.53 19.39
N LEU A 1098 -26.81 23.68 19.04
CA LEU A 1098 -26.84 24.85 19.92
C LEU A 1098 -28.26 25.24 20.29
N ASP A 1099 -28.43 25.69 21.54
CA ASP A 1099 -29.71 26.13 22.10
C ASP A 1099 -29.97 27.63 21.91
N LYS A 1100 -29.04 28.37 21.27
CA LYS A 1100 -29.13 29.83 21.08
C LYS A 1100 -30.19 30.28 20.06
N TYR A 1101 -30.74 29.36 19.26
CA TYR A 1101 -31.64 29.68 18.16
C TYR A 1101 -33.10 29.61 18.60
N ASN A 1102 -33.82 30.73 18.54
CA ASN A 1102 -35.23 30.79 18.91
C ASN A 1102 -36.04 31.73 17.99
N PRO A 1103 -37.06 31.22 17.27
CA PRO A 1103 -37.40 29.81 17.09
C PRO A 1103 -36.37 29.11 16.17
N PRO A 1104 -35.97 27.86 16.47
CA PRO A 1104 -34.85 27.19 15.80
C PRO A 1104 -35.06 26.98 14.29
N ASP A 1105 -36.30 26.78 13.86
CA ASP A 1105 -36.66 26.52 12.46
C ASP A 1105 -36.44 27.72 11.52
N HIS A 1106 -36.25 28.92 12.06
CA HIS A 1106 -35.98 30.11 11.25
C HIS A 1106 -34.52 30.23 10.83
N PHE A 1107 -33.61 29.48 11.45
CA PHE A 1107 -32.17 29.60 11.23
C PHE A 1107 -31.64 28.50 10.30
N LEU A 1108 -30.65 28.84 9.48
CA LEU A 1108 -29.87 27.87 8.70
C LEU A 1108 -28.76 27.25 9.57
N PRO A 1109 -28.26 26.05 9.22
CA PRO A 1109 -27.07 25.53 9.86
C PRO A 1109 -25.83 26.38 9.50
N GLU A 1110 -24.90 26.52 10.44
CA GLU A 1110 -23.62 27.23 10.25
C GLU A 1110 -22.50 26.19 10.06
N SER A 1111 -21.53 26.47 9.19
CA SER A 1111 -20.35 25.60 9.04
C SER A 1111 -19.05 26.33 9.35
N TYR A 1112 -18.06 25.58 9.81
CA TYR A 1112 -16.69 26.06 9.99
C TYR A 1112 -15.74 25.04 9.36
N THR A 1113 -15.39 25.29 8.10
CA THR A 1113 -14.63 24.36 7.26
C THR A 1113 -13.24 24.03 7.83
N CYS A 1114 -12.58 24.99 8.47
CA CYS A 1114 -11.29 24.82 9.14
C CYS A 1114 -11.33 23.73 10.23
N PHE A 1115 -12.49 23.51 10.85
CA PHE A 1115 -12.68 22.57 11.95
C PHE A 1115 -13.52 21.35 11.58
N PHE A 1116 -13.89 21.19 10.30
CA PHE A 1116 -14.80 20.15 9.83
C PHE A 1116 -16.08 20.07 10.69
N LEU A 1117 -16.65 21.25 10.98
CA LEU A 1117 -17.70 21.44 11.97
C LEU A 1117 -18.99 21.95 11.32
N LEU A 1118 -20.10 21.30 11.67
CA LEU A 1118 -21.46 21.75 11.40
C LEU A 1118 -22.14 22.13 12.71
N LYS A 1119 -22.62 23.36 12.83
CA LYS A 1119 -23.49 23.80 13.91
C LYS A 1119 -24.94 23.84 13.43
N MET A 1120 -25.83 23.20 14.15
CA MET A 1120 -27.23 23.04 13.75
C MET A 1120 -28.19 23.51 14.85
N PRO A 1121 -29.26 24.24 14.49
CA PRO A 1121 -30.40 24.48 15.38
C PRO A 1121 -31.11 23.19 15.77
N ARG A 1122 -31.84 23.19 16.89
CA ARG A 1122 -32.75 22.10 17.27
C ARG A 1122 -34.03 22.13 16.43
N TYR A 1123 -33.93 21.74 15.16
CA TYR A 1123 -35.07 21.71 14.25
C TYR A 1123 -36.22 20.88 14.80
N SER A 1124 -37.45 21.36 14.61
CA SER A 1124 -38.66 20.73 15.15
C SER A 1124 -38.98 19.37 14.53
N CYS A 1125 -38.60 19.15 13.26
CA CYS A 1125 -38.88 17.91 12.54
C CYS A 1125 -37.92 17.67 11.36
N LYS A 1126 -37.87 16.42 10.87
CA LYS A 1126 -37.05 15.99 9.72
C LYS A 1126 -37.27 16.80 8.43
N PRO A 1127 -38.51 17.14 8.01
CA PRO A 1127 -38.73 17.95 6.81
C PRO A 1127 -38.05 19.32 6.86
N VAL A 1128 -38.12 20.01 8.01
CA VAL A 1128 -37.48 21.32 8.19
C VAL A 1128 -35.96 21.18 8.14
N LEU A 1129 -35.37 20.20 8.83
CA LEU A 1129 -33.93 19.92 8.74
C LEU A 1129 -33.50 19.69 7.30
N ARG A 1130 -34.24 18.87 6.56
CA ARG A 1130 -33.93 18.54 5.16
C ARG A 1130 -33.94 19.78 4.28
N GLU A 1131 -34.98 20.59 4.39
CA GLU A 1131 -35.12 21.82 3.59
C GLU A 1131 -34.00 22.80 3.91
N LYS A 1132 -33.74 23.07 5.19
CA LYS A 1132 -32.71 24.03 5.65
C LYS A 1132 -31.30 23.58 5.29
N LEU A 1133 -30.99 22.29 5.48
CA LEU A 1133 -29.69 21.74 5.11
C LEU A 1133 -29.50 21.76 3.59
N LYS A 1134 -30.51 21.35 2.82
CA LYS A 1134 -30.45 21.38 1.35
C LYS A 1134 -30.30 22.81 0.83
N TYR A 1135 -30.97 23.78 1.43
CA TYR A 1135 -30.78 25.20 1.09
C TYR A 1135 -29.34 25.65 1.37
N ALA A 1136 -28.82 25.38 2.58
CA ALA A 1136 -27.49 25.81 2.98
C ALA A 1136 -26.40 25.30 2.03
N ILE A 1137 -26.41 24.00 1.67
CA ILE A 1137 -25.37 23.41 0.82
C ILE A 1137 -25.39 23.91 -0.63
N HIS A 1138 -26.53 24.41 -1.14
CA HIS A 1138 -26.66 24.91 -2.52
C HIS A 1138 -26.33 26.39 -2.64
N PHE A 1139 -26.74 27.19 -1.65
CA PHE A 1139 -26.74 28.66 -1.76
C PHE A 1139 -25.65 29.35 -0.94
N CYS A 1140 -25.08 28.70 0.09
CA CYS A 1140 -23.95 29.25 0.85
C CYS A 1140 -22.63 28.90 0.13
N LYS A 1141 -22.26 29.66 -0.90
CA LYS A 1141 -21.10 29.40 -1.78
C LYS A 1141 -19.78 30.07 -1.37
N SER A 1142 -19.74 30.98 -0.40
CA SER A 1142 -18.52 31.71 -0.02
C SER A 1142 -18.22 31.66 1.49
N ILE A 1143 -17.01 31.20 1.78
CA ILE A 1143 -16.23 31.45 3.00
C ILE A 1143 -15.60 32.85 2.81
N ASP A 1144 -15.55 33.66 3.86
CA ASP A 1144 -15.09 35.07 3.90
C ASP A 1144 -16.14 36.14 3.59
N THR A 1145 -16.96 36.48 4.58
CA THR A 1145 -17.13 37.85 5.11
C THR A 1145 -18.05 37.81 6.34
N ASP A 1146 -17.67 38.53 7.39
CA ASP A 1146 -18.37 38.68 8.69
C ASP A 1146 -19.79 39.31 8.60
N ASP A 1147 -20.40 39.40 7.42
CA ASP A 1147 -21.66 40.11 7.19
C ASP A 1147 -22.92 39.23 7.30
N TYR A 1148 -22.80 37.92 7.52
CA TYR A 1148 -23.96 37.02 7.58
C TYR A 1148 -24.82 37.13 8.86
N ALA A 1149 -24.45 38.01 9.80
CA ALA A 1149 -25.20 38.27 11.03
C ALA A 1149 -26.33 39.31 10.88
N ARG A 1150 -26.52 39.93 9.70
CA ARG A 1150 -27.62 40.89 9.45
C ARG A 1150 -28.52 40.47 8.29
N ILE A 1151 -29.23 39.36 8.45
CA ILE A 1151 -30.58 39.24 7.87
C ILE A 1151 -31.51 38.84 9.00
N ALA A 1152 -31.70 39.77 9.93
CA ALA A 1152 -32.88 39.80 10.78
C ALA A 1152 -34.01 40.33 9.89
N LEU A 1153 -34.91 39.43 9.48
CA LEU A 1153 -36.21 39.81 8.93
C LEU A 1153 -36.90 40.71 9.96
N THR A 1154 -37.03 41.98 9.60
CA THR A 1154 -37.85 42.98 10.29
C THR A 1154 -39.28 42.47 10.37
N GLY A 1155 -39.65 41.92 11.53
CA GLY A 1155 -41.02 41.63 11.91
C GLY A 1155 -41.56 42.78 12.74
N GLU A 1156 -41.96 43.87 12.08
CA GLU A 1156 -42.91 44.83 12.66
C GLU A 1156 -44.21 44.73 11.87
N THR A 1157 -45.30 44.43 12.58
CA THR A 1157 -46.66 44.50 12.06
C THR A 1157 -47.46 45.50 12.89
N VAL A 1158 -48.13 46.40 12.17
CA VAL A 1158 -49.25 47.29 12.55
C VAL A 1158 -48.81 48.51 13.41
N ALA A 1159 -48.96 49.77 12.98
CA ALA A 1159 -50.19 50.40 12.51
C ALA A 1159 -49.98 51.73 11.75
N GLU A 1160 -51.00 52.07 10.95
CA GLU A 1160 -51.54 53.41 10.65
C GLU A 1160 -50.94 54.32 9.55
N GLU A 1161 -51.88 54.72 8.67
CA GLU A 1161 -52.03 56.02 7.99
C GLU A 1161 -51.06 56.35 6.83
N THR A 1162 -51.48 56.10 5.58
CA THR A 1162 -52.21 56.97 4.62
C THR A 1162 -51.34 57.98 3.86
N SER A 1163 -51.69 58.13 2.57
CA SER A 1163 -51.30 59.18 1.59
C SER A 1163 -49.82 59.21 1.19
N GLU A 1164 -49.40 59.61 -0.01
CA GLU A 1164 -49.89 59.78 -1.39
C GLU A 1164 -48.61 60.20 -2.15
N GLU A 1165 -48.57 60.00 -3.47
CA GLU A 1165 -47.70 60.72 -4.44
C GLU A 1165 -46.17 60.49 -4.36
N SER A 1166 -45.53 59.78 -5.31
CA SER A 1166 -45.20 60.12 -6.71
C SER A 1166 -44.06 61.12 -6.89
N GLU A 1167 -43.18 60.76 -7.84
CA GLU A 1167 -42.22 61.59 -8.60
C GLU A 1167 -40.77 61.73 -8.07
N ASP A 1168 -39.90 61.07 -8.84
CA ASP A 1168 -38.80 61.63 -9.63
C ASP A 1168 -37.48 62.13 -9.00
N ASP A 1169 -36.45 61.61 -9.66
CA ASP A 1169 -35.23 62.23 -10.17
C ASP A 1169 -34.11 62.70 -9.24
N ASP A 1170 -32.94 62.18 -9.61
CA ASP A 1170 -31.68 62.89 -9.77
C ASP A 1170 -31.02 63.47 -8.50
N MET A 1171 -29.72 63.65 -8.42
CA MET A 1171 -28.51 63.29 -9.15
C MET A 1171 -27.46 64.05 -8.34
N ASP A 1172 -26.25 63.50 -8.23
CA ASP A 1172 -25.04 64.25 -7.91
C ASP A 1172 -24.94 64.84 -6.48
N SER A 1173 -23.78 65.04 -5.88
CA SER A 1173 -22.38 64.68 -6.07
C SER A 1173 -21.63 65.52 -5.02
N ILE A 1174 -20.36 65.20 -4.73
CA ILE A 1174 -19.33 66.20 -4.38
C ILE A 1174 -19.50 66.83 -2.96
N ASP A 1175 -18.50 66.97 -2.10
CA ASP A 1175 -17.06 67.01 -2.28
C ASP A 1175 -16.34 66.61 -0.99
N SER A 1176 -15.08 66.25 -1.20
CA SER A 1176 -14.00 66.25 -0.25
C SER A 1176 -13.94 67.49 0.65
N ASP A 1177 -13.47 67.33 1.89
CA ASP A 1177 -12.18 67.94 2.20
C ASP A 1177 -11.48 67.31 3.41
N SER A 1178 -10.18 67.22 3.20
CA SER A 1178 -9.08 66.64 3.95
C SER A 1178 -8.79 67.27 5.31
N GLU A 1179 -8.59 66.41 6.33
CA GLU A 1179 -7.41 66.32 7.24
C GLU A 1179 -6.95 67.60 8.00
N PRO A 1180 -5.95 67.58 8.92
CA PRO A 1180 -5.15 66.47 9.46
C PRO A 1180 -4.85 66.57 10.99
N VAL A 1181 -3.94 65.69 11.43
CA VAL A 1181 -2.84 65.90 12.41
C VAL A 1181 -3.00 65.30 13.82
N GLU A 1182 -2.00 64.44 14.12
CA GLU A 1182 -1.36 64.08 15.42
C GLU A 1182 -2.23 63.43 16.52
N SER A 1183 -1.78 62.48 17.34
CA SER A 1183 -0.59 61.63 17.56
C SER A 1183 -0.64 61.32 19.05
N SER A 1184 -0.26 60.10 19.46
CA SER A 1184 0.18 59.71 20.83
C SER A 1184 -0.84 59.90 21.98
N GLU A 1185 -0.94 59.09 23.03
CA GLU A 1185 -0.11 58.04 23.62
C GLU A 1185 -0.95 57.35 24.72
N ASP A 1186 -0.52 56.15 25.11
CA ASP A 1186 -0.70 55.48 26.42
C ASP A 1186 -2.10 55.04 26.88
N GLU A 1187 -2.39 53.73 26.90
CA GLU A 1187 -1.97 52.70 27.89
C GLU A 1187 -2.21 51.27 27.35
#